data_AF-A0A9P7UHU0-F1
#
_entry.id   AF-A0A9P7UHU0-F1
#
_cell.length_a   1.000
_cell.length_b   1.000
_cell.length_c   1.000
_cell.angle_alpha   90.00
_cell.angle_beta   90.00
_cell.angle_gamma   90.00
#
_symmetry.space_group_name_H-M   'P 1'
#
loop_
_entity.id
_entity.type
_entity.pdbx_description
1 polymer ?
#
loop_
_entity_poly.entity_id
_entity_poly.type
_entity_poly.pdbx_seq_one_letter_code
_entity_poly.pdbx_strand_id
1 'polypeptide(L)'
;MVKLEFFAVDHWLAERSTSTRHNLAHTSAHPASISDLEAIPGQENCDDFLSSFRSQPLDYPADFSGLASLRSKIANLYSEDLPFGNVLTTASGSLANFIVFYALIGPGDHVIIPSPGYPQLQAVPGSLGAEVSFWKANPQNEWNFDFDELEGLIKSNTKMIVINNPLNPLGTVLSEAALRKIIDIARKHSIIVFSDEIYRPIFYPSSSSSESRTPPSIISLGYEKTVATSALSKSYSLAGIRIGWLASASQDIIDLCVNARAYCLIATSQLDEHVAEFALDPKRSASIVEQNISQAERNKLIVQAFIDHHSDVCSWVAPVGAALGFMKFTRGDRLVDDLSLCKVLHEEEGVLLVPGTCFGKEYAGWVRIGLGMPSQRLRDGLEVVSSPELAPVFVRSRHLRKPSLPSERVSITMAWQLWEKFKADHPATADYMSEICAAVRPYLPPVNFITAHYAYFICTGLIFAGIFHGLSHSANSVSFIDSLFLVISAFTTSGLNTVDISKLTTAQQAIIALMMVLGSPVFVSIFTIWLRARVFEKRFEDIVEAERNRRIKKTGAIVGMAGAMIGLPVMSSFKGSKRKQKKDRHERQAEADAFQLTGSTSHEKGHGRSHSQTTQQGSGPSGMLEPIEEGQRLGFSTSFTEPLSPKSNAAARRRPFSRDDSRQSVSESFDFKTFIHENKKSVGRNGQFFDLTEEQREYLGGVEYRALKILFTIVCIYFILWQLLGAITLGAWSYVHSQSITAVNAQNSWWAGIFLAISSFNNAGMTLLDAGVTAFDNDAFVLTIVTILSLAGNAAFPAFLRATVYFCSLVLKVSVDSDEYLVWKEAFDFILKYPRRLYMMMFPTKANLVFVTMFSTIAVMDWVLLLVLSIGNSAIEAYPVGKRVGLALFQALSIPSSGFAVVSVSSLYFDVLVLWVIVMYISAYPEIIVMRNSNVYEERSLGIYTTQPEKSEESNSTLDESAEELLPTFEPLLSRPTSGHTLGLEKSAVSAVGASQDKSGISTKPIKKIAAIGRRGTSFVGKQIQSRMNNFQGVGVTARPRLKRSAAINFNDPNEASESTSTFEGHVSLVSQHLRGQLSHDIWAIAFSLFLITLIETSHSIADPRSYSVFNFLFEIVSGYTNIGLSMGLPNYSFSFVGGWYTGSKLVMIIMMIRGRHRGLPVALDHAVKLPGWDNVRKQNEDAEIRRTLSKSRTTLQF
;
A
#
# COMPACT_ATOMS: atom_id res chain seq x y z
N MET A 1 16.75 9.43 0.13
CA MET A 1 16.47 8.04 -0.27
C MET A 1 17.52 7.64 -1.29
N VAL A 2 18.17 6.50 -1.09
CA VAL A 2 19.00 5.83 -2.10
C VAL A 2 18.11 5.49 -3.29
N LYS A 3 18.60 5.73 -4.51
CA LYS A 3 17.91 5.32 -5.74
C LYS A 3 18.57 4.05 -6.25
N LEU A 4 17.93 2.91 -6.02
CA LEU A 4 18.33 1.64 -6.63
C LEU A 4 17.40 1.36 -7.81
N GLU A 5 17.97 1.00 -8.96
CA GLU A 5 17.16 0.51 -10.08
C GLU A 5 16.67 -0.91 -9.83
N PHE A 6 15.65 -1.31 -10.57
CA PHE A 6 15.00 -2.60 -10.39
C PHE A 6 15.86 -3.74 -10.94
N PHE A 7 16.07 -4.80 -10.15
CA PHE A 7 16.84 -5.96 -10.59
C PHE A 7 16.00 -6.82 -11.55
N ALA A 8 15.90 -6.39 -12.81
CA ALA A 8 14.98 -6.94 -13.81
C ALA A 8 15.10 -8.47 -14.00
N VAL A 9 16.34 -8.98 -14.08
CA VAL A 9 16.61 -10.43 -14.22
C VAL A 9 16.08 -11.22 -13.02
N ASP A 10 16.27 -10.73 -11.80
CA ASP A 10 15.90 -11.46 -10.58
C ASP A 10 14.38 -11.52 -10.43
N HIS A 11 13.69 -10.38 -10.62
CA HIS A 11 12.22 -10.35 -10.59
C HIS A 11 11.60 -11.19 -11.70
N TRP A 12 12.17 -11.15 -12.91
CA TRP A 12 11.70 -11.97 -14.04
C TRP A 12 11.72 -13.47 -13.71
N LEU A 13 12.78 -13.94 -13.04
CA LEU A 13 12.93 -15.32 -12.58
C LEU A 13 12.02 -15.63 -11.38
N ALA A 14 11.94 -14.73 -10.39
CA ALA A 14 11.14 -14.92 -9.18
C ALA A 14 9.63 -15.04 -9.49
N GLU A 15 9.12 -14.30 -10.48
CA GLU A 15 7.71 -14.39 -10.92
C GLU A 15 7.36 -15.72 -11.61
N ARG A 16 8.34 -16.44 -12.17
CA ARG A 16 8.10 -17.50 -13.17
C ARG A 16 8.66 -18.87 -12.79
N SER A 17 9.79 -18.92 -12.10
CA SER A 17 10.54 -20.15 -11.82
C SER A 17 9.72 -21.27 -11.15
N THR A 18 8.72 -20.95 -10.34
CA THR A 18 7.84 -21.93 -9.67
C THR A 18 6.75 -22.53 -10.58
N SER A 19 6.44 -21.89 -11.71
CA SER A 19 5.42 -22.35 -12.68
C SER A 19 6.04 -22.83 -14.01
N THR A 20 7.36 -22.82 -14.14
CA THR A 20 8.09 -23.27 -15.33
C THR A 20 8.17 -24.79 -15.43
N ARG A 21 7.88 -25.34 -16.61
CA ARG A 21 8.11 -26.77 -16.95
C ARG A 21 9.53 -27.02 -17.46
N HIS A 22 10.01 -26.18 -18.38
CA HIS A 22 11.34 -26.27 -19.00
C HIS A 22 12.16 -25.01 -18.69
N ASN A 23 12.96 -25.05 -17.63
CA ASN A 23 13.73 -23.88 -17.19
C ASN A 23 15.09 -23.79 -17.89
N LEU A 24 15.12 -23.03 -18.99
CA LEU A 24 16.33 -22.75 -19.78
C LEU A 24 17.05 -21.46 -19.34
N ALA A 25 16.63 -20.82 -18.25
CA ALA A 25 17.10 -19.49 -17.82
C ALA A 25 18.21 -19.53 -16.75
N HIS A 26 18.43 -20.67 -16.09
CA HIS A 26 19.46 -20.86 -15.07
C HIS A 26 20.87 -20.80 -15.65
N THR A 27 21.72 -19.95 -15.05
CA THR A 27 23.11 -19.76 -15.49
C THR A 27 24.15 -20.40 -14.58
N SER A 28 23.76 -21.27 -13.66
CA SER A 28 24.69 -22.12 -12.90
C SER A 28 24.89 -23.44 -13.64
N ALA A 29 25.98 -24.15 -13.33
CA ALA A 29 26.04 -25.59 -13.55
C ALA A 29 24.93 -26.35 -12.76
N HIS A 30 24.76 -27.64 -13.07
CA HIS A 30 23.79 -28.49 -12.41
C HIS A 30 24.13 -28.63 -10.91
N PRO A 31 23.20 -28.36 -9.97
CA PRO A 31 23.53 -28.36 -8.55
C PRO A 31 24.03 -29.71 -8.05
N ALA A 32 25.09 -29.70 -7.24
CA ALA A 32 25.63 -30.89 -6.57
C ALA A 32 25.02 -31.04 -5.17
N SER A 33 24.71 -32.28 -4.77
CA SER A 33 24.41 -32.65 -3.40
C SER A 33 25.69 -32.96 -2.61
N ILE A 34 25.59 -33.04 -1.27
CA ILE A 34 26.74 -33.44 -0.44
C ILE A 34 27.22 -34.85 -0.82
N SER A 35 26.30 -35.77 -1.11
CA SER A 35 26.65 -37.14 -1.54
C SER A 35 27.32 -37.20 -2.91
N ASP A 36 27.06 -36.24 -3.80
CA ASP A 36 27.83 -36.11 -5.05
C ASP A 36 29.27 -35.65 -4.79
N LEU A 37 29.49 -34.83 -3.74
CA LEU A 37 30.84 -34.44 -3.30
C LEU A 37 31.58 -35.59 -2.60
N GLU A 38 30.88 -36.36 -1.75
CA GLU A 38 31.41 -37.53 -1.05
C GLU A 38 31.84 -38.65 -2.02
N ALA A 39 31.14 -38.79 -3.15
CA ALA A 39 31.47 -39.74 -4.21
C ALA A 39 32.77 -39.41 -4.97
N ILE A 40 33.30 -38.18 -4.84
CA ILE A 40 34.55 -37.77 -5.48
C ILE A 40 35.73 -37.93 -4.49
N PRO A 41 36.74 -38.77 -4.79
CA PRO A 41 37.87 -39.01 -3.88
C PRO A 41 38.69 -37.74 -3.60
N GLY A 42 38.68 -37.29 -2.34
CA GLY A 42 39.50 -36.18 -1.84
C GLY A 42 40.78 -36.62 -1.13
N GLN A 43 41.39 -35.73 -0.36
CA GLN A 43 42.49 -36.05 0.57
C GLN A 43 42.00 -36.48 1.96
N GLU A 44 40.82 -36.01 2.39
CA GLU A 44 40.20 -36.32 3.69
C GLU A 44 39.17 -37.44 3.59
N ASN A 45 39.06 -38.24 4.66
CA ASN A 45 38.17 -39.39 4.76
C ASN A 45 36.70 -38.93 4.92
N CYS A 46 35.80 -39.38 4.04
CA CYS A 46 34.43 -38.84 3.98
C CYS A 46 33.60 -39.10 5.26
N ASP A 47 33.85 -40.20 5.99
CA ASP A 47 33.14 -40.55 7.23
C ASP A 47 33.38 -39.55 8.38
N ASP A 48 34.51 -38.83 8.37
CA ASP A 48 34.84 -37.81 9.39
C ASP A 48 34.17 -36.46 9.12
N PHE A 49 33.81 -36.15 7.86
CA PHE A 49 33.25 -34.86 7.49
C PHE A 49 31.90 -34.61 8.18
N LEU A 50 30.88 -35.43 7.90
CA LEU A 50 29.54 -35.24 8.49
C LEU A 50 29.49 -35.50 10.01
N SER A 51 30.44 -36.26 10.56
CA SER A 51 30.51 -36.52 12.00
C SER A 51 31.11 -35.34 12.77
N SER A 52 32.07 -34.61 12.20
CA SER A 52 32.66 -33.40 12.81
C SER A 52 31.61 -32.33 13.16
N PHE A 53 30.66 -32.02 12.25
CA PHE A 53 29.62 -31.00 12.50
C PHE A 53 28.60 -31.38 13.57
N ARG A 54 28.36 -32.68 13.81
CA ARG A 54 27.27 -33.12 14.71
C ARG A 54 27.46 -32.68 16.16
N SER A 55 28.69 -32.36 16.55
CA SER A 55 29.06 -31.91 17.90
C SER A 55 29.64 -30.50 17.96
N GLN A 56 29.75 -29.81 16.82
CA GLN A 56 30.34 -28.47 16.73
C GLN A 56 29.35 -27.40 17.24
N PRO A 57 29.74 -26.56 18.21
CA PRO A 57 28.95 -25.40 18.61
C PRO A 57 28.81 -24.39 17.45
N LEU A 58 27.57 -24.02 17.12
CA LEU A 58 27.24 -23.11 16.02
C LEU A 58 27.25 -21.64 16.48
N ASP A 59 28.41 -21.18 16.96
CA ASP A 59 28.66 -19.78 17.35
C ASP A 59 29.16 -18.95 16.15
N TYR A 60 29.59 -17.71 16.37
CA TYR A 60 30.41 -16.97 15.41
C TYR A 60 31.82 -17.60 15.29
N PRO A 61 32.45 -17.57 14.09
CA PRO A 61 33.82 -18.02 13.93
C PRO A 61 34.80 -17.09 14.66
N ALA A 62 35.90 -17.65 15.18
CA ALA A 62 36.91 -16.88 15.94
C ALA A 62 37.63 -15.81 15.09
N ASP A 63 37.81 -16.07 13.79
CA ASP A 63 38.15 -15.05 12.79
C ASP A 63 36.92 -14.81 11.92
N PHE A 64 36.32 -13.63 12.03
CA PHE A 64 35.17 -13.27 11.21
C PHE A 64 35.50 -13.26 9.71
N SER A 65 36.75 -13.07 9.32
CA SER A 65 37.18 -12.99 7.90
C SER A 65 36.92 -14.28 7.11
N GLY A 66 36.64 -15.38 7.81
CA GLY A 66 36.36 -16.71 7.27
C GLY A 66 37.36 -17.74 7.75
N LEU A 67 36.96 -19.00 7.70
CA LEU A 67 37.78 -20.17 8.06
C LEU A 67 39.14 -20.14 7.34
N ALA A 68 40.22 -20.24 8.10
CA ALA A 68 41.58 -20.01 7.60
C ALA A 68 42.01 -21.03 6.53
N SER A 69 41.61 -22.29 6.69
CA SER A 69 41.87 -23.37 5.73
C SER A 69 41.10 -23.18 4.42
N LEU A 70 39.83 -22.78 4.48
CA LEU A 70 39.04 -22.34 3.33
C LEU A 70 39.70 -21.18 2.59
N ARG A 71 40.12 -20.13 3.31
CA ARG A 71 40.80 -18.96 2.73
C ARG A 71 42.13 -19.31 2.07
N SER A 72 42.88 -20.25 2.65
CA SER A 72 44.11 -20.78 2.05
C SER A 72 43.81 -21.52 0.73
N LYS A 73 42.81 -22.42 0.73
CA LYS A 73 42.33 -23.10 -0.50
C LYS A 73 41.87 -22.09 -1.57
N ILE A 74 41.16 -21.03 -1.18
CA ILE A 74 40.73 -19.96 -2.10
C ILE A 74 41.93 -19.15 -2.63
N ALA A 75 42.91 -18.78 -1.79
CA ALA A 75 44.08 -18.02 -2.22
C ALA A 75 44.86 -18.74 -3.32
N ASN A 76 45.04 -20.06 -3.16
CA ASN A 76 45.69 -20.94 -4.13
C ASN A 76 44.94 -21.03 -5.49
N LEU A 77 43.67 -20.64 -5.57
CA LEU A 77 42.96 -20.53 -6.86
C LEU A 77 43.45 -19.32 -7.70
N TYR A 78 44.14 -18.36 -7.08
CA TYR A 78 44.61 -17.11 -7.69
C TYR A 78 46.13 -17.10 -7.91
N SER A 79 46.92 -17.39 -6.88
CA SER A 79 48.38 -17.53 -6.93
C SER A 79 48.88 -18.25 -5.68
N GLU A 80 49.95 -19.02 -5.80
CA GLU A 80 50.66 -19.60 -4.65
C GLU A 80 51.29 -18.52 -3.75
N ASP A 81 51.59 -17.34 -4.31
CA ASP A 81 52.15 -16.20 -3.59
C ASP A 81 51.10 -15.32 -2.88
N LEU A 82 49.79 -15.57 -3.09
CA LEU A 82 48.73 -14.74 -2.47
C LEU A 82 48.52 -15.17 -1.01
N PRO A 83 48.72 -14.28 0.00
CA PRO A 83 48.48 -14.67 1.38
C PRO A 83 47.00 -14.97 1.62
N PHE A 84 46.67 -15.97 2.45
CA PHE A 84 45.27 -16.21 2.88
C PHE A 84 44.68 -15.02 3.69
N GLY A 85 45.54 -14.14 4.23
CA GLY A 85 45.18 -12.83 4.78
C GLY A 85 44.47 -11.93 3.77
N ASN A 86 44.83 -12.05 2.49
CA ASN A 86 44.30 -11.25 1.39
C ASN A 86 42.98 -11.80 0.78
N VAL A 87 42.31 -12.71 1.49
CA VAL A 87 41.04 -13.33 1.08
C VAL A 87 40.00 -13.14 2.19
N LEU A 88 38.82 -12.65 1.81
CA LEU A 88 37.68 -12.41 2.69
C LEU A 88 36.46 -13.18 2.20
N THR A 89 35.89 -14.03 3.04
CA THR A 89 34.67 -14.79 2.71
C THR A 89 33.39 -13.96 2.92
N THR A 90 32.36 -14.29 2.14
CA THR A 90 31.08 -13.59 2.10
C THR A 90 29.91 -14.56 1.91
N ALA A 91 28.70 -14.18 2.36
CA ALA A 91 27.47 -14.86 1.97
C ALA A 91 27.09 -14.52 0.51
N SER A 92 27.89 -15.05 -0.42
CA SER A 92 27.79 -15.09 -1.88
C SER A 92 28.58 -14.03 -2.63
N GLY A 93 28.88 -14.32 -3.89
CA GLY A 93 29.58 -13.41 -4.80
C GLY A 93 28.81 -12.10 -5.04
N SER A 94 27.48 -12.13 -5.03
CA SER A 94 26.66 -10.91 -5.08
C SER A 94 26.90 -10.02 -3.85
N LEU A 95 27.09 -10.60 -2.67
CA LEU A 95 27.46 -9.82 -1.48
C LEU A 95 28.92 -9.34 -1.57
N ALA A 96 29.84 -10.15 -2.10
CA ALA A 96 31.23 -9.73 -2.36
C ALA A 96 31.29 -8.50 -3.28
N ASN A 97 30.56 -8.53 -4.41
CA ASN A 97 30.42 -7.40 -5.33
C ASN A 97 29.89 -6.14 -4.62
N PHE A 98 28.87 -6.29 -3.76
CA PHE A 98 28.32 -5.17 -3.01
C PHE A 98 29.33 -4.57 -2.02
N ILE A 99 30.09 -5.41 -1.30
CA ILE A 99 31.11 -4.98 -0.34
C ILE A 99 32.23 -4.20 -1.06
N VAL A 100 32.72 -4.68 -2.21
CA VAL A 100 33.76 -3.97 -2.99
C VAL A 100 33.30 -2.57 -3.37
N PHE A 101 32.06 -2.40 -3.86
CA PHE A 101 31.55 -1.06 -4.16
C PHE A 101 31.30 -0.22 -2.91
N TYR A 102 30.72 -0.79 -1.86
CA TYR A 102 30.40 -0.08 -0.62
C TYR A 102 31.65 0.40 0.14
N ALA A 103 32.76 -0.33 0.02
CA ALA A 103 34.06 0.03 0.60
C ALA A 103 34.83 1.09 -0.21
N LEU A 104 34.72 1.05 -1.56
CA LEU A 104 35.68 1.76 -2.44
C LEU A 104 35.07 2.91 -3.27
N ILE A 105 33.75 3.01 -3.36
CA ILE A 105 33.04 3.98 -4.23
C ILE A 105 32.14 4.91 -3.40
N GLY A 106 32.22 6.22 -3.66
CA GLY A 106 31.37 7.23 -3.06
C GLY A 106 30.78 8.26 -4.04
N PRO A 107 30.03 9.25 -3.54
CA PRO A 107 29.42 10.29 -4.37
C PRO A 107 30.46 11.12 -5.13
N GLY A 108 30.35 11.16 -6.46
CA GLY A 108 31.23 11.92 -7.34
C GLY A 108 32.44 11.15 -7.91
N ASP A 109 32.68 9.91 -7.48
CA ASP A 109 33.57 8.99 -8.19
C ASP A 109 33.00 8.65 -9.57
N HIS A 110 33.86 8.27 -10.52
CA HIS A 110 33.46 7.74 -11.82
C HIS A 110 33.88 6.28 -11.99
N VAL A 111 32.98 5.44 -12.49
CA VAL A 111 33.17 3.99 -12.66
C VAL A 111 32.86 3.58 -14.10
N ILE A 112 33.75 2.81 -14.71
CA ILE A 112 33.59 2.26 -16.08
C ILE A 112 33.21 0.78 -15.97
N ILE A 113 32.15 0.35 -16.66
CA ILE A 113 31.53 -0.99 -16.47
C ILE A 113 31.13 -1.57 -17.83
N PRO A 114 31.30 -2.87 -18.10
CA PRO A 114 30.86 -3.48 -19.34
C PRO A 114 29.33 -3.42 -19.54
N SER A 115 28.90 -3.22 -20.78
CA SER A 115 27.53 -3.41 -21.25
C SER A 115 27.49 -4.36 -22.46
N PRO A 116 26.64 -5.41 -22.46
CA PRO A 116 25.76 -5.81 -21.37
C PRO A 116 26.57 -6.36 -20.18
N GLY A 117 25.94 -6.46 -19.02
CA GLY A 117 26.63 -6.95 -17.82
C GLY A 117 25.66 -7.46 -16.75
N TYR A 118 26.19 -8.02 -15.67
CA TYR A 118 25.38 -8.41 -14.52
C TYR A 118 24.77 -7.16 -13.85
N PRO A 119 23.42 -7.04 -13.72
CA PRO A 119 22.78 -5.76 -13.37
C PRO A 119 23.24 -5.13 -12.04
N GLN A 120 23.68 -5.95 -11.09
CA GLN A 120 24.22 -5.45 -9.82
C GLN A 120 25.45 -4.57 -10.01
N LEU A 121 26.35 -4.94 -10.93
CA LEU A 121 27.58 -4.20 -11.21
C LEU A 121 27.25 -2.79 -11.69
N GLN A 122 26.19 -2.64 -12.49
CA GLN A 122 25.75 -1.37 -13.04
C GLN A 122 24.97 -0.52 -12.02
N ALA A 123 24.03 -1.14 -11.27
CA ALA A 123 23.10 -0.41 -10.41
C ALA A 123 23.69 0.05 -9.07
N VAL A 124 24.61 -0.72 -8.47
CA VAL A 124 25.13 -0.42 -7.13
C VAL A 124 25.97 0.88 -7.11
N PRO A 125 26.96 1.11 -7.99
CA PRO A 125 27.75 2.34 -8.00
C PRO A 125 26.90 3.60 -8.19
N GLY A 126 25.93 3.56 -9.11
CA GLY A 126 25.00 4.68 -9.34
C GLY A 126 24.13 4.97 -8.11
N SER A 127 23.76 3.95 -7.33
CA SER A 127 23.00 4.12 -6.08
C SER A 127 23.83 4.74 -4.94
N LEU A 128 25.14 4.54 -4.96
CA LEU A 128 26.12 5.17 -4.05
C LEU A 128 26.49 6.60 -4.48
N GLY A 129 26.00 7.06 -5.63
CA GLY A 129 26.21 8.42 -6.14
C GLY A 129 27.40 8.58 -7.09
N ALA A 130 27.97 7.49 -7.57
CA ALA A 130 29.00 7.54 -8.62
C ALA A 130 28.38 7.81 -10.00
N GLU A 131 29.17 8.43 -10.87
CA GLU A 131 28.89 8.50 -12.30
C GLU A 131 29.31 7.18 -12.96
N VAL A 132 28.42 6.55 -13.75
CA VAL A 132 28.69 5.28 -14.42
C VAL A 132 28.77 5.48 -15.92
N SER A 133 29.88 5.03 -16.53
CA SER A 133 30.01 4.92 -17.99
C SER A 133 30.04 3.46 -18.42
N PHE A 134 29.45 3.19 -19.58
CA PHE A 134 29.33 1.85 -20.14
C PHE A 134 30.39 1.62 -21.23
N TRP A 135 31.28 0.67 -21.01
CA TRP A 135 32.21 0.15 -22.02
C TRP A 135 31.48 -0.93 -22.82
N LYS A 136 31.29 -0.77 -24.14
CA LYS A 136 30.30 -1.57 -24.87
C LYS A 136 30.93 -2.72 -25.64
N ALA A 137 30.44 -3.94 -25.38
CA ALA A 137 30.76 -5.10 -26.20
C ALA A 137 30.14 -4.94 -27.60
N ASN A 138 30.93 -5.13 -28.65
CA ASN A 138 30.50 -4.90 -30.02
C ASN A 138 29.99 -6.21 -30.68
N PRO A 139 28.66 -6.37 -30.93
CA PRO A 139 28.12 -7.61 -31.49
C PRO A 139 28.57 -7.91 -32.92
N GLN A 140 28.98 -6.90 -33.70
CA GLN A 140 29.56 -7.10 -35.03
C GLN A 140 31.01 -7.59 -34.98
N ASN A 141 31.71 -7.41 -33.85
CA ASN A 141 33.09 -7.84 -33.63
C ASN A 141 33.17 -8.99 -32.61
N GLU A 142 32.29 -9.99 -32.74
CA GLU A 142 32.22 -11.16 -31.84
C GLU A 142 32.11 -10.82 -30.34
N TRP A 143 31.48 -9.69 -30.01
CA TRP A 143 31.37 -9.13 -28.66
C TRP A 143 32.71 -8.74 -28.00
N ASN A 144 33.77 -8.55 -28.78
CA ASN A 144 34.99 -7.93 -28.30
C ASN A 144 34.75 -6.46 -27.90
N PHE A 145 35.58 -5.97 -26.98
CA PHE A 145 35.56 -4.60 -26.48
C PHE A 145 36.63 -3.75 -27.16
N ASP A 146 36.33 -2.46 -27.38
CA ASP A 146 37.27 -1.50 -27.95
C ASP A 146 38.10 -0.81 -26.85
N PHE A 147 39.42 -0.94 -26.92
CA PHE A 147 40.32 -0.32 -25.95
C PHE A 147 40.49 1.18 -26.13
N ASP A 148 40.27 1.70 -27.34
CA ASP A 148 40.34 3.13 -27.60
C ASP A 148 39.08 3.82 -27.05
N GLU A 149 37.93 3.12 -27.05
CA GLU A 149 36.74 3.51 -26.26
C GLU A 149 37.08 3.51 -24.76
N LEU A 150 37.75 2.49 -24.23
CA LEU A 150 38.12 2.43 -22.81
C LEU A 150 38.99 3.61 -22.37
N GLU A 151 40.04 3.95 -23.13
CA GLU A 151 40.87 5.13 -22.84
C GLU A 151 40.05 6.43 -22.98
N GLY A 152 39.17 6.54 -23.98
CA GLY A 152 38.28 7.69 -24.17
C GLY A 152 37.22 7.88 -23.08
N LEU A 153 36.84 6.82 -22.35
CA LEU A 153 35.93 6.89 -21.21
C LEU A 153 36.62 7.35 -19.91
N ILE A 154 37.95 7.39 -19.83
CA ILE A 154 38.67 7.78 -18.61
C ILE A 154 38.56 9.28 -18.34
N LYS A 155 38.24 9.63 -17.09
CA LYS A 155 38.10 10.99 -16.57
C LYS A 155 39.07 11.17 -15.40
N SER A 156 39.31 12.42 -15.00
CA SER A 156 40.15 12.75 -13.84
C SER A 156 39.62 12.21 -12.50
N ASN A 157 38.34 11.85 -12.42
CA ASN A 157 37.69 11.20 -11.28
C ASN A 157 37.39 9.70 -11.51
N THR A 158 37.92 9.05 -12.56
CA THR A 158 37.76 7.59 -12.71
C THR A 158 38.43 6.88 -11.55
N LYS A 159 37.63 6.23 -10.71
CA LYS A 159 38.05 5.50 -9.52
C LYS A 159 38.30 4.02 -9.82
N MET A 160 37.44 3.43 -10.66
CA MET A 160 37.39 1.99 -10.88
C MET A 160 36.99 1.63 -12.32
N ILE A 161 37.65 0.62 -12.87
CA ILE A 161 37.23 -0.13 -14.07
C ILE A 161 36.74 -1.49 -13.59
N VAL A 162 35.50 -1.82 -13.92
CA VAL A 162 34.87 -3.11 -13.61
C VAL A 162 34.99 -4.02 -14.82
N ILE A 163 35.28 -5.29 -14.62
CA ILE A 163 35.22 -6.36 -15.62
C ILE A 163 34.41 -7.53 -15.06
N ASN A 164 33.82 -8.34 -15.93
CA ASN A 164 33.19 -9.61 -15.58
C ASN A 164 33.70 -10.66 -16.57
N ASN A 165 34.47 -11.65 -16.10
CA ASN A 165 35.23 -12.54 -16.98
C ASN A 165 35.22 -13.99 -16.45
N PRO A 166 34.60 -14.96 -17.17
CA PRO A 166 33.72 -14.78 -18.34
C PRO A 166 32.46 -13.93 -18.07
N LEU A 167 31.94 -13.26 -19.09
CA LEU A 167 30.91 -12.23 -18.96
C LEU A 167 29.45 -12.74 -19.05
N ASN A 168 28.58 -12.33 -18.13
CA ASN A 168 27.13 -12.54 -18.19
C ASN A 168 26.43 -11.31 -18.79
N PRO A 169 25.64 -11.41 -19.88
CA PRO A 169 25.00 -12.62 -20.42
C PRO A 169 25.69 -13.31 -21.62
N LEU A 170 26.86 -12.86 -22.06
CA LEU A 170 27.40 -13.21 -23.38
C LEU A 170 28.18 -14.54 -23.43
N GLY A 171 28.85 -14.92 -22.35
CA GLY A 171 29.83 -16.03 -22.34
C GLY A 171 31.14 -15.70 -23.06
N THR A 172 31.44 -14.41 -23.23
CA THR A 172 32.73 -13.92 -23.74
C THR A 172 33.82 -13.99 -22.68
N VAL A 173 35.06 -14.13 -23.14
CA VAL A 173 36.25 -14.25 -22.30
C VAL A 173 37.29 -13.25 -22.78
N LEU A 174 37.78 -12.40 -21.88
CA LEU A 174 38.93 -11.53 -22.15
C LEU A 174 40.21 -12.37 -22.08
N SER A 175 41.02 -12.33 -23.14
CA SER A 175 42.32 -13.01 -23.21
C SER A 175 43.32 -12.41 -22.23
N GLU A 176 44.42 -13.11 -21.94
CA GLU A 176 45.48 -12.58 -21.08
C GLU A 176 46.06 -11.26 -21.63
N ALA A 177 46.27 -11.17 -22.95
CA ALA A 177 46.72 -9.94 -23.59
C ALA A 177 45.73 -8.77 -23.38
N ALA A 178 44.42 -9.04 -23.46
CA ALA A 178 43.38 -8.06 -23.17
C ALA A 178 43.42 -7.61 -21.69
N LEU A 179 43.52 -8.55 -20.75
CA LEU A 179 43.61 -8.25 -19.31
C LEU A 179 44.87 -7.44 -18.95
N ARG A 180 46.02 -7.78 -19.56
CA ARG A 180 47.27 -7.00 -19.42
C ARG A 180 47.10 -5.57 -19.94
N LYS A 181 46.46 -5.37 -21.10
CA LYS A 181 46.17 -4.03 -21.64
C LYS A 181 45.25 -3.22 -20.72
N ILE A 182 44.22 -3.84 -20.09
CA ILE A 182 43.39 -3.17 -19.06
C ILE A 182 44.26 -2.73 -17.87
N ILE A 183 45.15 -3.60 -17.39
CA ILE A 183 46.06 -3.29 -16.28
C ILE A 183 47.01 -2.14 -16.63
N ASP A 184 47.58 -2.10 -17.84
CA ASP A 184 48.51 -1.05 -18.23
C ASP A 184 47.81 0.32 -18.33
N ILE A 185 46.59 0.36 -18.88
CA ILE A 185 45.72 1.54 -18.87
C ILE A 185 45.38 1.95 -17.43
N ALA A 186 44.97 1.01 -16.58
CA ALA A 186 44.62 1.29 -15.19
C ALA A 186 45.82 1.81 -14.38
N ARG A 187 47.00 1.23 -14.57
CA ARG A 187 48.26 1.61 -13.91
C ARG A 187 48.70 3.02 -14.31
N LYS A 188 48.64 3.37 -15.61
CA LYS A 188 48.90 4.72 -16.14
C LYS A 188 48.08 5.81 -15.45
N HIS A 189 46.85 5.48 -15.04
CA HIS A 189 45.92 6.40 -14.37
C HIS A 189 45.72 6.11 -12.87
N SER A 190 46.44 5.14 -12.28
CA SER A 190 46.30 4.72 -10.88
C SER A 190 44.89 4.25 -10.46
N ILE A 191 44.11 3.73 -11.41
CA ILE A 191 42.71 3.28 -11.28
C ILE A 191 42.63 1.87 -10.66
N ILE A 192 41.58 1.57 -9.89
CA ILE A 192 41.31 0.21 -9.35
C ILE A 192 40.69 -0.67 -10.44
N VAL A 193 41.16 -1.90 -10.62
CA VAL A 193 40.51 -2.89 -11.50
C VAL A 193 39.74 -3.90 -10.64
N PHE A 194 38.42 -3.95 -10.82
CA PHE A 194 37.53 -4.88 -10.12
C PHE A 194 37.02 -5.95 -11.10
N SER A 195 37.32 -7.22 -10.83
CA SER A 195 36.96 -8.38 -11.65
C SER A 195 35.92 -9.29 -10.98
N ASP A 196 34.71 -9.36 -11.52
CA ASP A 196 33.75 -10.42 -11.19
C ASP A 196 34.11 -11.68 -11.98
N GLU A 197 34.72 -12.65 -11.30
CA GLU A 197 35.21 -13.92 -11.83
C GLU A 197 34.32 -15.09 -11.41
N ILE A 198 33.02 -14.86 -11.19
CA ILE A 198 32.08 -15.90 -10.75
C ILE A 198 31.97 -17.08 -11.74
N TYR A 199 32.30 -16.86 -13.02
CA TYR A 199 32.30 -17.88 -14.06
C TYR A 199 33.66 -18.54 -14.30
N ARG A 200 34.75 -18.06 -13.67
CA ARG A 200 36.03 -18.77 -13.66
C ARG A 200 35.85 -20.04 -12.81
N PRO A 201 36.38 -21.22 -13.21
CA PRO A 201 37.21 -21.49 -14.39
C PRO A 201 36.46 -22.12 -15.59
N ILE A 202 35.18 -21.85 -15.84
CA ILE A 202 34.46 -22.38 -17.01
C ILE A 202 34.93 -21.66 -18.29
N PHE A 203 35.94 -22.23 -18.94
CA PHE A 203 36.45 -21.84 -20.26
C PHE A 203 36.34 -23.04 -21.22
N TYR A 204 35.95 -22.80 -22.46
CA TYR A 204 35.87 -23.89 -23.46
C TYR A 204 37.20 -24.04 -24.22
N PRO A 205 37.67 -25.28 -24.43
CA PRO A 205 38.90 -25.52 -25.18
C PRO A 205 38.83 -24.97 -26.62
N SER A 206 39.99 -24.64 -27.19
CA SER A 206 40.10 -24.19 -28.58
C SER A 206 40.46 -25.36 -29.49
N SER A 207 39.75 -25.50 -30.60
CA SER A 207 40.11 -26.40 -31.70
C SER A 207 40.96 -25.75 -32.78
N SER A 208 41.20 -24.43 -32.72
CA SER A 208 41.68 -23.64 -33.87
C SER A 208 42.70 -22.53 -33.56
N SER A 209 43.17 -22.37 -32.32
CA SER A 209 44.13 -21.32 -31.95
C SER A 209 45.26 -21.84 -31.07
N SER A 210 46.49 -21.39 -31.31
CA SER A 210 47.69 -21.74 -30.53
C SER A 210 47.81 -21.02 -29.18
N GLU A 211 46.94 -20.05 -28.91
CA GLU A 211 46.84 -19.38 -27.61
C GLU A 211 45.88 -20.12 -26.66
N SER A 212 46.27 -20.22 -25.39
CA SER A 212 45.42 -20.83 -24.36
C SER A 212 44.21 -19.92 -24.05
N ARG A 213 43.00 -20.49 -24.08
CA ARG A 213 41.75 -19.79 -23.74
C ARG A 213 41.44 -19.75 -22.24
N THR A 214 42.37 -20.17 -21.37
CA THR A 214 42.22 -20.10 -19.91
C THR A 214 43.02 -18.90 -19.36
N PRO A 215 42.48 -17.66 -19.40
CA PRO A 215 43.18 -16.52 -18.84
C PRO A 215 43.41 -16.69 -17.33
N PRO A 216 44.52 -16.15 -16.80
CA PRO A 216 44.71 -16.03 -15.36
C PRO A 216 43.67 -15.07 -14.75
N SER A 217 43.57 -15.07 -13.41
CA SER A 217 42.82 -14.03 -12.72
C SER A 217 43.51 -12.68 -12.89
N ILE A 218 42.75 -11.58 -12.76
CA ILE A 218 43.32 -10.23 -12.75
C ILE A 218 44.40 -10.04 -11.66
N ILE A 219 44.28 -10.76 -10.53
CA ILE A 219 45.21 -10.69 -9.39
C ILE A 219 46.59 -11.25 -9.78
N SER A 220 46.62 -12.36 -10.52
CA SER A 220 47.85 -13.07 -10.92
C SER A 220 48.72 -12.27 -11.91
N LEU A 221 48.23 -11.13 -12.40
CA LEU A 221 48.92 -10.26 -13.37
C LEU A 221 49.75 -9.13 -12.71
N GLY A 222 49.87 -9.11 -11.38
CA GLY A 222 50.84 -8.27 -10.68
C GLY A 222 50.54 -6.77 -10.72
N TYR A 223 49.28 -6.38 -10.55
CA TYR A 223 48.90 -4.98 -10.31
C TYR A 223 48.25 -4.85 -8.93
N GLU A 224 48.76 -3.93 -8.12
CA GLU A 224 48.46 -3.82 -6.69
C GLU A 224 47.01 -3.44 -6.44
N LYS A 225 46.44 -2.58 -7.31
CA LYS A 225 45.05 -2.11 -7.21
C LYS A 225 44.05 -3.02 -7.92
N THR A 226 44.24 -4.34 -7.79
CA THR A 226 43.32 -5.36 -8.31
C THR A 226 42.46 -5.93 -7.19
N VAL A 227 41.18 -6.15 -7.46
CA VAL A 227 40.28 -6.89 -6.59
C VAL A 227 39.44 -7.84 -7.45
N ALA A 228 39.34 -9.10 -7.05
CA ALA A 228 38.53 -10.11 -7.72
C ALA A 228 37.46 -10.65 -6.77
N THR A 229 36.28 -10.94 -7.29
CA THR A 229 35.20 -11.64 -6.57
C THR A 229 34.86 -12.94 -7.28
N SER A 230 34.47 -13.96 -6.52
CA SER A 230 33.91 -15.19 -7.09
C SER A 230 33.07 -15.95 -6.05
N ALA A 231 32.48 -17.07 -6.44
CA ALA A 231 31.64 -17.89 -5.58
C ALA A 231 31.46 -19.32 -6.09
N LEU A 232 31.13 -20.25 -5.18
CA LEU A 232 30.82 -21.64 -5.53
C LEU A 232 29.49 -21.81 -6.28
N SER A 233 28.70 -20.73 -6.41
CA SER A 233 27.33 -20.75 -6.94
C SER A 233 27.19 -21.00 -8.45
N LYS A 234 28.27 -20.88 -9.25
CA LYS A 234 28.20 -21.01 -10.72
C LYS A 234 29.09 -22.12 -11.25
N SER A 235 30.41 -21.98 -11.07
CA SER A 235 31.40 -22.92 -11.61
C SER A 235 31.50 -24.24 -10.84
N TYR A 236 31.16 -24.21 -9.54
CA TYR A 236 31.34 -25.33 -8.61
C TYR A 236 30.01 -25.96 -8.17
N SER A 237 28.90 -25.67 -8.87
CA SER A 237 27.56 -26.28 -8.62
C SER A 237 26.94 -26.09 -7.23
N LEU A 238 27.53 -25.31 -6.33
CA LEU A 238 27.09 -25.16 -4.94
C LEU A 238 26.42 -23.81 -4.70
N ALA A 239 25.32 -23.59 -5.40
CA ALA A 239 24.49 -22.39 -5.21
C ALA A 239 23.78 -22.36 -3.85
N GLY A 240 23.49 -23.52 -3.25
CA GLY A 240 22.72 -23.67 -2.01
C GLY A 240 23.44 -23.10 -0.77
N ILE A 241 24.72 -23.40 -0.59
CA ILE A 241 25.51 -23.04 0.61
C ILE A 241 25.87 -21.55 0.71
N ARG A 242 25.53 -20.76 -0.31
CA ARG A 242 25.72 -19.29 -0.32
C ARG A 242 27.14 -18.79 -0.06
N ILE A 243 28.21 -19.58 -0.20
CA ILE A 243 29.59 -19.07 -0.04
C ILE A 243 30.10 -18.36 -1.31
N GLY A 244 30.68 -17.18 -1.09
CA GLY A 244 31.51 -16.44 -2.03
C GLY A 244 32.70 -15.79 -1.31
N TRP A 245 33.51 -15.06 -2.06
CA TRP A 245 34.68 -14.37 -1.52
C TRP A 245 35.06 -13.16 -2.37
N LEU A 246 35.89 -12.30 -1.78
CA LEU A 246 36.73 -11.33 -2.48
C LEU A 246 38.20 -11.55 -2.13
N ALA A 247 39.08 -11.27 -3.09
CA ALA A 247 40.53 -11.36 -2.97
C ALA A 247 41.18 -10.11 -3.60
N SER A 248 42.32 -9.67 -3.09
CA SER A 248 43.05 -8.50 -3.62
C SER A 248 44.54 -8.59 -3.31
N ALA A 249 45.39 -8.11 -4.22
CA ALA A 249 46.82 -7.96 -3.93
C ALA A 249 47.11 -6.90 -2.85
N SER A 250 46.18 -5.97 -2.58
CA SER A 250 46.34 -4.90 -1.60
C SER A 250 45.65 -5.22 -0.27
N GLN A 251 46.43 -5.30 0.82
CA GLN A 251 45.87 -5.47 2.16
C GLN A 251 44.92 -4.31 2.53
N ASP A 252 45.27 -3.05 2.20
CA ASP A 252 44.42 -1.88 2.44
C ASP A 252 43.01 -2.03 1.85
N ILE A 253 42.89 -2.63 0.66
CA ILE A 253 41.58 -2.91 0.03
C ILE A 253 40.81 -3.98 0.81
N ILE A 254 41.51 -5.01 1.30
CA ILE A 254 40.91 -6.06 2.12
C ILE A 254 40.42 -5.51 3.46
N ASP A 255 41.21 -4.70 4.16
CA ASP A 255 40.85 -4.11 5.45
C ASP A 255 39.62 -3.18 5.32
N LEU A 256 39.57 -2.38 4.25
CA LEU A 256 38.38 -1.58 3.91
C LEU A 256 37.16 -2.47 3.64
N CYS A 257 37.34 -3.59 2.94
CA CYS A 257 36.26 -4.55 2.67
C CYS A 257 35.82 -5.31 3.95
N VAL A 258 36.71 -5.66 4.88
CA VAL A 258 36.38 -6.25 6.18
C VAL A 258 35.49 -5.30 6.98
N ASN A 259 35.89 -4.03 7.08
CA ASN A 259 35.11 -2.99 7.75
C ASN A 259 33.74 -2.76 7.07
N ALA A 260 33.70 -2.66 5.74
CA ALA A 260 32.46 -2.50 4.99
C ALA A 260 31.51 -3.72 5.13
N ARG A 261 32.08 -4.93 5.18
CA ARG A 261 31.32 -6.17 5.36
C ARG A 261 30.60 -6.19 6.71
N ALA A 262 31.18 -5.67 7.79
CA ALA A 262 30.54 -5.62 9.10
C ALA A 262 29.17 -4.89 9.12
N TYR A 263 28.93 -3.96 8.18
CA TYR A 263 27.63 -3.29 8.00
C TYR A 263 26.62 -4.08 7.16
N CYS A 264 27.07 -5.15 6.49
CA CYS A 264 26.26 -5.98 5.60
C CYS A 264 25.99 -7.38 6.18
N LEU A 265 27.01 -7.99 6.79
CA LEU A 265 27.01 -9.32 7.42
C LEU A 265 28.23 -9.43 8.34
N ILE A 266 28.05 -9.82 9.61
CA ILE A 266 29.17 -9.93 10.57
C ILE A 266 30.16 -11.01 10.14
N ALA A 267 29.67 -12.23 9.92
CA ALA A 267 30.44 -13.39 9.47
C ALA A 267 29.56 -14.33 8.64
N THR A 268 30.21 -15.21 7.89
CA THR A 268 29.66 -16.34 7.15
C THR A 268 29.24 -17.49 8.08
N SER A 269 28.37 -18.37 7.58
CA SER A 269 27.91 -19.57 8.29
C SER A 269 29.02 -20.60 8.37
N GLN A 270 29.36 -21.08 9.58
CA GLN A 270 30.41 -22.07 9.77
C GLN A 270 30.14 -23.35 8.96
N LEU A 271 28.91 -23.88 8.98
CA LEU A 271 28.55 -25.09 8.24
C LEU A 271 28.77 -24.92 6.73
N ASP A 272 28.36 -23.78 6.18
CA ASP A 272 28.51 -23.50 4.76
C ASP A 272 29.98 -23.32 4.35
N GLU A 273 30.81 -22.73 5.22
CA GLU A 273 32.26 -22.61 5.00
C GLU A 273 32.97 -23.96 5.01
N HIS A 274 32.61 -24.90 5.89
CA HIS A 274 33.23 -26.22 5.87
C HIS A 274 32.76 -27.06 4.67
N VAL A 275 31.51 -26.93 4.21
CA VAL A 275 31.08 -27.54 2.93
C VAL A 275 31.82 -26.91 1.75
N ALA A 276 32.06 -25.60 1.77
CA ALA A 276 32.89 -24.92 0.77
C ALA A 276 34.35 -25.41 0.81
N GLU A 277 34.91 -25.62 2.00
CA GLU A 277 36.25 -26.16 2.18
C GLU A 277 36.38 -27.59 1.63
N PHE A 278 35.40 -28.44 1.93
CA PHE A 278 35.36 -29.82 1.48
C PHE A 278 35.24 -29.91 -0.05
N ALA A 279 34.44 -29.03 -0.66
CA ALA A 279 34.30 -28.92 -2.11
C ALA A 279 35.53 -28.34 -2.81
N LEU A 280 36.28 -27.45 -2.13
CA LEU A 280 37.54 -26.86 -2.62
C LEU A 280 38.79 -27.72 -2.33
N ASP A 281 38.63 -28.99 -1.97
CA ASP A 281 39.71 -29.98 -2.12
C ASP A 281 40.21 -29.97 -3.59
N PRO A 282 41.53 -29.98 -3.85
CA PRO A 282 42.06 -29.87 -5.21
C PRO A 282 41.57 -30.95 -6.20
N LYS A 283 41.31 -32.17 -5.73
CA LYS A 283 40.79 -33.25 -6.59
C LYS A 283 39.29 -33.07 -6.84
N ARG A 284 38.52 -32.78 -5.78
CA ARG A 284 37.07 -32.60 -5.88
C ARG A 284 36.71 -31.41 -6.76
N SER A 285 37.31 -30.25 -6.48
CA SER A 285 37.08 -29.02 -7.24
C SER A 285 37.43 -29.15 -8.72
N ALA A 286 38.56 -29.78 -9.05
CA ALA A 286 38.95 -30.05 -10.44
C ALA A 286 37.93 -30.96 -11.16
N SER A 287 37.52 -32.07 -10.52
CA SER A 287 36.54 -32.99 -11.10
C SER A 287 35.17 -32.33 -11.34
N ILE A 288 34.68 -31.53 -10.40
CA ILE A 288 33.40 -30.79 -10.53
C ILE A 288 33.49 -29.79 -11.70
N VAL A 289 34.60 -29.04 -11.77
CA VAL A 289 34.85 -28.07 -12.84
C VAL A 289 34.91 -28.76 -14.21
N GLU A 290 35.64 -29.87 -14.34
CA GLU A 290 35.79 -30.61 -15.61
C GLU A 290 34.45 -31.16 -16.10
N GLN A 291 33.64 -31.73 -15.20
CA GLN A 291 32.28 -32.17 -15.50
C GLN A 291 31.40 -31.00 -15.97
N ASN A 292 31.48 -29.85 -15.29
CA ASN A 292 30.70 -28.66 -15.60
C ASN A 292 31.10 -28.00 -16.94
N ILE A 293 32.39 -27.94 -17.26
CA ILE A 293 32.90 -27.51 -18.56
C ILE A 293 32.39 -28.44 -19.66
N SER A 294 32.60 -29.75 -19.50
CA SER A 294 32.18 -30.78 -20.46
C SER A 294 30.66 -30.75 -20.71
N GLN A 295 29.87 -30.51 -19.67
CA GLN A 295 28.41 -30.41 -19.77
C GLN A 295 27.98 -29.14 -20.50
N ALA A 296 28.59 -28.00 -20.20
CA ALA A 296 28.26 -26.72 -20.82
C ALA A 296 28.74 -26.65 -22.29
N GLU A 297 29.89 -27.24 -22.62
CA GLU A 297 30.39 -27.36 -24.00
C GLU A 297 29.50 -28.27 -24.85
N ARG A 298 29.11 -29.44 -24.33
CA ARG A 298 28.14 -30.33 -24.99
C ARG A 298 26.82 -29.61 -25.27
N ASN A 299 26.36 -28.80 -24.32
CA ASN A 299 25.15 -28.01 -24.47
C ASN A 299 25.30 -26.84 -25.45
N LYS A 300 26.47 -26.19 -25.51
CA LYS A 300 26.80 -25.21 -26.55
C LYS A 300 26.66 -25.81 -27.94
N LEU A 301 27.14 -27.03 -28.16
CA LEU A 301 26.98 -27.73 -29.46
C LEU A 301 25.52 -28.04 -29.79
N ILE A 302 24.69 -28.36 -28.79
CA ILE A 302 23.24 -28.56 -28.98
C ILE A 302 22.55 -27.26 -29.39
N VAL A 303 22.87 -26.14 -28.72
CA VAL A 303 22.33 -24.82 -29.11
C VAL A 303 22.86 -24.39 -30.47
N GLN A 304 24.14 -24.64 -30.80
CA GLN A 304 24.69 -24.33 -32.12
C GLN A 304 23.91 -25.05 -33.22
N ALA A 305 23.70 -26.36 -33.09
CA ALA A 305 22.90 -27.13 -34.06
C ALA A 305 21.44 -26.62 -34.18
N PHE A 306 20.86 -26.15 -33.08
CA PHE A 306 19.54 -25.50 -33.10
C PHE A 306 19.56 -24.15 -33.85
N ILE A 307 20.58 -23.31 -33.63
CA ILE A 307 20.76 -22.03 -34.34
C ILE A 307 21.00 -22.28 -35.83
N ASP A 308 21.84 -23.25 -36.20
CA ASP A 308 22.14 -23.58 -37.60
C ASP A 308 20.86 -24.01 -38.35
N HIS A 309 20.00 -24.80 -37.70
CA HIS A 309 18.72 -25.26 -38.24
C HIS A 309 17.66 -24.16 -38.38
N HIS A 310 17.71 -23.12 -37.53
CA HIS A 310 16.75 -22.01 -37.48
C HIS A 310 17.41 -20.66 -37.81
N SER A 311 18.41 -20.69 -38.71
CA SER A 311 19.28 -19.54 -39.04
C SER A 311 18.56 -18.39 -39.75
N ASP A 312 17.32 -18.59 -40.19
CA ASP A 312 16.41 -17.58 -40.74
C ASP A 312 15.70 -16.74 -39.65
N VAL A 313 15.54 -17.28 -38.44
CA VAL A 313 14.85 -16.62 -37.31
C VAL A 313 15.72 -16.38 -36.08
N CYS A 314 16.87 -17.05 -35.95
CA CYS A 314 17.76 -16.84 -34.82
C CYS A 314 19.24 -16.96 -35.18
N SER A 315 20.08 -16.25 -34.42
CA SER A 315 21.54 -16.23 -34.56
C SER A 315 22.18 -15.97 -33.21
N TRP A 316 23.46 -16.30 -33.05
CA TRP A 316 24.23 -15.94 -31.85
C TRP A 316 25.72 -15.84 -32.16
N VAL A 317 26.47 -15.22 -31.25
CA VAL A 317 27.92 -15.43 -31.16
C VAL A 317 28.12 -16.54 -30.14
N ALA A 318 28.69 -17.66 -30.56
CA ALA A 318 28.78 -18.84 -29.72
C ALA A 318 29.74 -18.59 -28.53
N PRO A 319 29.31 -18.81 -27.27
CA PRO A 319 30.10 -18.46 -26.09
C PRO A 319 31.42 -19.24 -26.03
N VAL A 320 32.46 -18.63 -25.48
CA VAL A 320 33.81 -19.22 -25.33
C VAL A 320 34.15 -19.55 -23.87
N GLY A 321 33.28 -19.16 -22.93
CA GLY A 321 33.27 -19.59 -21.53
C GLY A 321 31.91 -19.36 -20.89
N ALA A 322 31.83 -19.55 -19.57
CA ALA A 322 30.60 -19.60 -18.76
C ALA A 322 29.58 -20.68 -19.16
N ALA A 323 28.62 -20.93 -18.27
CA ALA A 323 27.49 -21.84 -18.48
C ALA A 323 26.25 -21.11 -19.01
N LEU A 324 26.41 -20.19 -19.97
CA LEU A 324 25.34 -19.36 -20.54
C LEU A 324 25.68 -18.90 -21.98
N GLY A 325 24.70 -18.34 -22.68
CA GLY A 325 24.89 -17.65 -23.95
C GLY A 325 23.75 -16.68 -24.28
N PHE A 326 23.91 -15.88 -25.33
CA PHE A 326 22.98 -14.82 -25.71
C PHE A 326 22.55 -14.94 -27.18
N MET A 327 21.30 -15.35 -27.40
CA MET A 327 20.72 -15.60 -28.72
C MET A 327 19.94 -14.37 -29.20
N LYS A 328 20.06 -14.03 -30.47
CA LYS A 328 19.31 -12.96 -31.14
C LYS A 328 18.17 -13.58 -31.95
N PHE A 329 16.96 -13.04 -31.80
CA PHE A 329 15.79 -13.44 -32.57
C PHE A 329 15.40 -12.34 -33.56
N THR A 330 15.24 -12.73 -34.81
CA THR A 330 14.94 -11.87 -35.95
C THR A 330 13.80 -12.46 -36.80
N ARG A 331 13.17 -11.62 -37.62
CA ARG A 331 12.19 -12.06 -38.62
C ARG A 331 12.38 -11.22 -39.88
N GLY A 332 13.14 -11.76 -40.83
CA GLY A 332 13.82 -10.93 -41.84
C GLY A 332 14.66 -9.85 -41.14
N ASP A 333 14.67 -8.64 -41.68
CA ASP A 333 15.48 -7.53 -41.17
C ASP A 333 15.00 -6.90 -39.83
N ARG A 334 13.99 -7.49 -39.17
CA ARG A 334 13.39 -6.94 -37.94
C ARG A 334 13.71 -7.76 -36.71
N LEU A 335 14.06 -7.08 -35.62
CA LEU A 335 14.18 -7.68 -34.29
C LEU A 335 12.81 -8.15 -33.78
N VAL A 336 12.79 -9.28 -33.10
CA VAL A 336 11.63 -9.78 -32.35
C VAL A 336 11.49 -9.01 -31.02
N ASP A 337 10.28 -8.89 -30.49
CA ASP A 337 10.06 -8.42 -29.11
C ASP A 337 10.40 -9.56 -28.14
N ASP A 338 11.60 -9.50 -27.57
CA ASP A 338 12.15 -10.51 -26.65
C ASP A 338 11.31 -10.70 -25.40
N LEU A 339 10.72 -9.62 -24.87
CA LEU A 339 9.89 -9.67 -23.67
C LEU A 339 8.57 -10.37 -23.97
N SER A 340 7.93 -10.06 -25.10
CA SER A 340 6.71 -10.75 -25.53
C SER A 340 6.98 -12.22 -25.88
N LEU A 341 8.09 -12.51 -26.56
CA LEU A 341 8.52 -13.88 -26.88
C LEU A 341 8.71 -14.72 -25.60
N CYS A 342 9.51 -14.23 -24.65
CA CYS A 342 9.79 -14.95 -23.40
C CYS A 342 8.55 -15.08 -22.49
N LYS A 343 7.57 -14.18 -22.59
CA LYS A 343 6.27 -14.33 -21.91
C LYS A 343 5.44 -15.44 -22.52
N VAL A 344 5.25 -15.42 -23.84
CA VAL A 344 4.44 -16.43 -24.54
C VAL A 344 5.05 -17.83 -24.35
N LEU A 345 6.36 -17.98 -24.51
CA LEU A 345 7.06 -19.25 -24.26
C LEU A 345 6.86 -19.77 -22.82
N HIS A 346 6.77 -18.89 -21.82
CA HIS A 346 6.51 -19.31 -20.43
C HIS A 346 5.02 -19.57 -20.16
N GLU A 347 4.13 -18.74 -20.69
CA GLU A 347 2.68 -18.77 -20.40
C GLU A 347 1.93 -19.85 -21.19
N GLU A 348 2.31 -20.10 -22.45
CA GLU A 348 1.68 -21.12 -23.32
C GLU A 348 2.42 -22.47 -23.23
N GLU A 349 3.75 -22.47 -23.23
CA GLU A 349 4.57 -23.69 -23.34
C GLU A 349 5.35 -24.08 -22.07
N GLY A 350 5.35 -23.22 -21.03
CA GLY A 350 6.10 -23.45 -19.80
C GLY A 350 7.63 -23.40 -19.94
N VAL A 351 8.17 -22.80 -21.00
CA VAL A 351 9.61 -22.61 -21.23
C VAL A 351 10.08 -21.25 -20.68
N LEU A 352 11.02 -21.26 -19.74
CA LEU A 352 11.60 -20.02 -19.19
C LEU A 352 12.97 -19.71 -19.79
N LEU A 353 13.06 -18.55 -20.43
CA LEU A 353 14.29 -17.88 -20.87
C LEU A 353 14.35 -16.47 -20.23
N VAL A 354 15.46 -15.73 -20.35
CA VAL A 354 15.53 -14.33 -19.87
C VAL A 354 15.59 -13.35 -21.03
N PRO A 355 14.63 -12.41 -21.16
CA PRO A 355 14.61 -11.44 -22.25
C PRO A 355 15.79 -10.44 -22.13
N GLY A 356 16.41 -10.11 -23.26
CA GLY A 356 17.58 -9.25 -23.37
C GLY A 356 17.36 -7.84 -22.83
N THR A 357 16.12 -7.35 -22.90
CA THR A 357 15.68 -6.11 -22.24
C THR A 357 15.95 -6.06 -20.73
N CYS A 358 16.15 -7.20 -20.05
CA CYS A 358 16.58 -7.23 -18.64
C CYS A 358 18.05 -6.82 -18.40
N PHE A 359 18.86 -6.74 -19.46
CA PHE A 359 20.27 -6.30 -19.44
C PHE A 359 20.44 -4.89 -20.04
N GLY A 360 19.34 -4.26 -20.46
CA GLY A 360 19.33 -2.94 -21.10
C GLY A 360 18.44 -2.93 -22.35
N LYS A 361 17.79 -1.78 -22.62
CA LYS A 361 16.87 -1.63 -23.77
C LYS A 361 17.57 -1.77 -25.13
N GLU A 362 18.88 -1.55 -25.18
CA GLU A 362 19.71 -1.72 -26.37
C GLU A 362 19.90 -3.19 -26.77
N TYR A 363 19.58 -4.13 -25.87
CA TYR A 363 19.60 -5.58 -26.13
C TYR A 363 18.19 -6.16 -26.40
N ALA A 364 17.25 -5.32 -26.85
CA ALA A 364 15.96 -5.79 -27.33
C ALA A 364 16.13 -6.75 -28.53
N GLY A 365 15.31 -7.80 -28.57
CA GLY A 365 15.42 -8.90 -29.54
C GLY A 365 16.54 -9.91 -29.24
N TRP A 366 17.29 -9.75 -28.15
CA TRP A 366 18.17 -10.80 -27.63
C TRP A 366 17.51 -11.55 -26.45
N VAL A 367 17.99 -12.76 -26.17
CA VAL A 367 17.47 -13.66 -25.12
C VAL A 367 18.63 -14.46 -24.54
N ARG A 368 18.77 -14.49 -23.21
CA ARG A 368 19.79 -15.29 -22.52
C ARG A 368 19.28 -16.72 -22.27
N ILE A 369 20.12 -17.69 -22.64
CA ILE A 369 19.95 -19.12 -22.39
C ILE A 369 21.03 -19.64 -21.44
N GLY A 370 20.67 -20.61 -20.61
CA GLY A 370 21.57 -21.36 -19.74
C GLY A 370 22.14 -22.60 -20.42
N LEU A 371 23.43 -22.87 -20.22
CA LEU A 371 24.12 -24.04 -20.76
C LEU A 371 24.53 -25.05 -19.67
N GLY A 372 24.37 -24.74 -18.37
CA GLY A 372 24.84 -25.60 -17.28
C GLY A 372 23.91 -26.76 -16.87
N MET A 373 22.73 -26.90 -17.48
CA MET A 373 21.72 -27.92 -17.14
C MET A 373 22.02 -29.29 -17.79
N PRO A 374 21.42 -30.41 -17.34
CA PRO A 374 21.52 -31.69 -18.03
C PRO A 374 21.04 -31.62 -19.49
N SER A 375 21.79 -32.23 -20.41
CA SER A 375 21.59 -32.04 -21.87
C SER A 375 20.20 -32.45 -22.36
N GLN A 376 19.55 -33.43 -21.72
CA GLN A 376 18.19 -33.81 -22.11
C GLN A 376 17.20 -32.66 -21.87
N ARG A 377 17.23 -32.01 -20.70
CA ARG A 377 16.33 -30.89 -20.38
C ARG A 377 16.49 -29.71 -21.35
N LEU A 378 17.72 -29.49 -21.85
CA LEU A 378 17.99 -28.50 -22.87
C LEU A 378 17.39 -28.89 -24.22
N ARG A 379 17.52 -30.16 -24.65
CA ARG A 379 16.89 -30.67 -25.87
C ARG A 379 15.37 -30.56 -25.79
N ASP A 380 14.77 -31.06 -24.71
CA ASP A 380 13.31 -31.01 -24.50
C ASP A 380 12.78 -29.56 -24.59
N GLY A 381 13.48 -28.61 -23.96
CA GLY A 381 13.09 -27.20 -23.99
C GLY A 381 13.30 -26.53 -25.35
N LEU A 382 14.34 -26.89 -26.10
CA LEU A 382 14.59 -26.37 -27.44
C LEU A 382 13.62 -26.94 -28.47
N GLU A 383 13.25 -28.23 -28.36
CA GLU A 383 12.23 -28.87 -29.20
C GLU A 383 10.89 -28.14 -29.11
N VAL A 384 10.48 -27.80 -27.88
CA VAL A 384 9.29 -26.97 -27.63
C VAL A 384 9.43 -25.58 -28.28
N VAL A 385 10.58 -24.91 -28.17
CA VAL A 385 10.82 -23.60 -28.84
C VAL A 385 10.75 -23.70 -30.37
N SER A 386 11.07 -24.86 -30.97
CA SER A 386 10.92 -25.12 -32.41
C SER A 386 9.54 -25.60 -32.87
N SER A 387 8.56 -25.72 -31.96
CA SER A 387 7.24 -26.27 -32.32
C SER A 387 6.56 -25.49 -33.47
N PRO A 388 6.01 -26.17 -34.49
CA PRO A 388 5.24 -25.51 -35.56
C PRO A 388 4.06 -24.67 -35.05
N GLU A 389 3.54 -24.98 -33.87
CA GLU A 389 2.46 -24.24 -33.22
C GLU A 389 2.91 -22.83 -32.75
N LEU A 390 4.21 -22.60 -32.60
CA LEU A 390 4.82 -21.29 -32.31
C LEU A 390 5.14 -20.46 -33.57
N ALA A 391 5.06 -21.03 -34.78
CA ALA A 391 5.16 -20.25 -36.02
C ALA A 391 4.25 -18.99 -36.04
N PRO A 392 2.98 -19.02 -35.58
CA PRO A 392 2.16 -17.81 -35.42
C PRO A 392 2.62 -16.84 -34.31
N VAL A 393 3.46 -17.23 -33.34
CA VAL A 393 4.02 -16.32 -32.33
C VAL A 393 5.01 -15.34 -32.95
N PHE A 394 5.86 -15.82 -33.88
CA PHE A 394 6.67 -14.97 -34.75
C PHE A 394 5.80 -14.05 -35.66
N VAL A 395 4.53 -14.40 -35.89
CA VAL A 395 3.58 -13.64 -36.72
C VAL A 395 2.77 -12.59 -35.94
N ARG A 396 2.51 -12.77 -34.64
CA ARG A 396 1.47 -12.04 -33.88
C ARG A 396 1.90 -10.78 -33.10
N SER A 397 3.07 -10.19 -33.34
CA SER A 397 3.53 -8.94 -32.69
C SER A 397 2.75 -7.65 -33.04
N ARG A 398 1.49 -7.76 -33.51
CA ARG A 398 0.60 -6.61 -33.78
C ARG A 398 -0.78 -6.66 -33.13
N HIS A 399 -1.24 -7.79 -32.61
CA HIS A 399 -2.65 -7.95 -32.19
C HIS A 399 -2.83 -8.59 -30.80
N LEU A 400 -2.25 -7.97 -29.75
CA LEU A 400 -2.79 -8.08 -28.39
C LEU A 400 -4.07 -7.23 -28.23
N ARG A 401 -5.10 -7.54 -29.03
CA ARG A 401 -6.49 -7.24 -28.67
C ARG A 401 -7.01 -8.41 -27.82
N LYS A 402 -7.59 -8.10 -26.67
CA LYS A 402 -8.19 -9.10 -25.78
C LYS A 402 -9.22 -9.96 -26.52
N PRO A 403 -9.39 -11.25 -26.14
CA PRO A 403 -10.48 -12.06 -26.64
C PRO A 403 -11.82 -11.38 -26.33
N SER A 404 -12.63 -11.16 -27.37
CA SER A 404 -13.98 -10.64 -27.21
C SER A 404 -14.97 -11.80 -27.20
N LEU A 405 -15.24 -12.36 -26.02
CA LEU A 405 -16.47 -13.11 -25.80
C LEU A 405 -17.67 -12.13 -25.67
N PRO A 406 -18.88 -12.53 -26.09
CA PRO A 406 -19.99 -11.60 -26.31
C PRO A 406 -20.69 -11.21 -25.00
N SER A 407 -20.08 -10.29 -24.26
CA SER A 407 -20.72 -9.68 -23.09
C SER A 407 -21.89 -8.77 -23.52
N GLU A 408 -23.12 -9.13 -23.21
CA GLU A 408 -24.24 -8.17 -23.15
C GLU A 408 -23.92 -7.09 -22.11
N ARG A 409 -23.46 -5.92 -22.57
CA ARG A 409 -23.09 -4.80 -21.69
C ARG A 409 -24.26 -3.86 -21.48
N VAL A 410 -24.90 -4.01 -20.33
CA VAL A 410 -25.88 -3.05 -19.82
C VAL A 410 -25.14 -1.94 -19.02
N SER A 411 -25.32 -0.69 -19.45
CA SER A 411 -25.22 0.54 -18.64
C SER A 411 -23.87 1.10 -18.15
N ILE A 412 -22.77 1.00 -18.92
CA ILE A 412 -21.70 2.05 -18.89
C ILE A 412 -21.15 2.30 -20.31
N THR A 413 -22.04 2.50 -21.26
CA THR A 413 -21.69 2.64 -22.67
C THR A 413 -21.73 4.10 -23.15
N MET A 414 -22.64 4.93 -22.64
CA MET A 414 -22.94 6.22 -23.26
C MET A 414 -21.75 7.20 -23.31
N ALA A 415 -21.11 7.55 -22.18
CA ALA A 415 -20.01 8.52 -22.17
C ALA A 415 -18.76 8.04 -22.93
N TRP A 416 -18.42 6.75 -22.84
CA TRP A 416 -17.24 6.19 -23.51
C TRP A 416 -17.48 5.99 -25.02
N GLN A 417 -18.70 5.61 -25.42
CA GLN A 417 -19.09 5.58 -26.83
C GLN A 417 -19.20 7.00 -27.42
N LEU A 418 -19.69 7.97 -26.66
CA LEU A 418 -19.69 9.39 -27.06
C LEU A 418 -18.26 9.90 -27.26
N TRP A 419 -17.31 9.51 -26.41
CA TRP A 419 -15.90 9.88 -26.55
C TRP A 419 -15.22 9.23 -27.76
N GLU A 420 -15.39 7.92 -27.96
CA GLU A 420 -14.84 7.25 -29.15
C GLU A 420 -15.53 7.72 -30.45
N LYS A 421 -16.83 8.04 -30.39
CA LYS A 421 -17.54 8.67 -31.50
C LYS A 421 -17.04 10.09 -31.76
N PHE A 422 -16.81 10.90 -30.74
CA PHE A 422 -16.21 12.24 -30.88
C PHE A 422 -14.81 12.18 -31.50
N LYS A 423 -13.97 11.20 -31.12
CA LYS A 423 -12.68 10.98 -31.79
C LYS A 423 -12.83 10.60 -33.27
N ALA A 424 -13.81 9.76 -33.60
CA ALA A 424 -14.07 9.33 -34.97
C ALA A 424 -14.63 10.48 -35.83
N ASP A 425 -15.52 11.29 -35.27
CA ASP A 425 -16.15 12.44 -35.93
C ASP A 425 -15.17 13.63 -36.05
N HIS A 426 -14.21 13.79 -35.12
CA HIS A 426 -13.25 14.89 -35.07
C HIS A 426 -11.80 14.44 -34.75
N PRO A 427 -11.10 13.79 -35.70
CA PRO A 427 -9.75 13.27 -35.46
C PRO A 427 -8.72 14.36 -35.17
N ALA A 428 -8.76 15.50 -35.88
CA ALA A 428 -7.77 16.57 -35.72
C ALA A 428 -7.77 17.22 -34.31
N THR A 429 -8.94 17.37 -33.67
CA THR A 429 -9.01 17.86 -32.29
C THR A 429 -8.67 16.77 -31.28
N ALA A 430 -8.95 15.49 -31.58
CA ALA A 430 -8.52 14.36 -30.75
C ALA A 430 -6.99 14.23 -30.71
N ASP A 431 -6.32 14.35 -31.86
CA ASP A 431 -4.86 14.31 -31.96
C ASP A 431 -4.23 15.51 -31.23
N TYR A 432 -4.73 16.73 -31.45
CA TYR A 432 -4.28 17.93 -30.73
C TYR A 432 -4.47 17.82 -29.20
N MET A 433 -5.61 17.27 -28.74
CA MET A 433 -5.83 16.97 -27.31
C MET A 433 -4.86 15.90 -26.79
N SER A 434 -4.45 14.94 -27.63
CA SER A 434 -3.49 13.90 -27.27
C SER A 434 -2.06 14.45 -27.15
N GLU A 435 -1.67 15.38 -28.03
CA GLU A 435 -0.37 16.09 -27.96
C GLU A 435 -0.28 16.98 -26.71
N ILE A 436 -1.34 17.74 -26.40
CA ILE A 436 -1.42 18.51 -25.15
C ILE A 436 -1.33 17.58 -23.94
N CYS A 437 -2.08 16.47 -23.93
CA CYS A 437 -1.98 15.47 -22.86
C CYS A 437 -0.56 14.91 -22.73
N ALA A 438 0.11 14.58 -23.86
CA ALA A 438 1.48 14.06 -23.86
C ALA A 438 2.51 15.09 -23.37
N ALA A 439 2.35 16.37 -23.71
CA ALA A 439 3.20 17.46 -23.27
C ALA A 439 3.00 17.82 -21.78
N VAL A 440 1.78 17.67 -21.25
CA VAL A 440 1.44 17.97 -19.85
C VAL A 440 1.71 16.78 -18.92
N ARG A 441 1.66 15.53 -19.40
CA ARG A 441 1.86 14.30 -18.63
C ARG A 441 3.15 14.25 -17.77
N PRO A 442 4.32 14.79 -18.18
CA PRO A 442 5.52 14.83 -17.34
C PRO A 442 5.43 15.77 -16.13
N TYR A 443 4.51 16.73 -16.15
CA TYR A 443 4.30 17.72 -15.09
C TYR A 443 3.18 17.34 -14.12
N LEU A 444 2.35 16.36 -14.48
CA LEU A 444 1.29 15.85 -13.61
C LEU A 444 1.86 14.88 -12.57
N PRO A 445 1.38 14.92 -11.31
CA PRO A 445 1.72 13.91 -10.32
C PRO A 445 1.20 12.52 -10.75
N PRO A 446 1.79 11.42 -10.24
CA PRO A 446 1.30 10.07 -10.52
C PRO A 446 -0.17 9.93 -10.11
N VAL A 447 -0.95 9.21 -10.93
CA VAL A 447 -2.40 9.05 -10.74
C VAL A 447 -2.68 8.13 -9.56
N ASN A 448 -2.76 8.73 -8.38
CA ASN A 448 -3.15 8.14 -7.11
C ASN A 448 -4.60 8.55 -6.76
N PHE A 449 -5.19 7.90 -5.75
CA PHE A 449 -6.54 8.24 -5.26
C PHE A 449 -6.64 9.73 -4.89
N ILE A 450 -5.69 10.26 -4.11
CA ILE A 450 -5.71 11.66 -3.67
C ILE A 450 -5.63 12.65 -4.85
N THR A 451 -4.83 12.36 -5.89
CA THR A 451 -4.76 13.22 -7.08
C THR A 451 -6.03 13.15 -7.93
N ALA A 452 -6.68 11.99 -8.00
CA ALA A 452 -7.97 11.85 -8.67
C ALA A 452 -9.09 12.58 -7.90
N HIS A 453 -9.04 12.57 -6.56
CA HIS A 453 -9.97 13.29 -5.70
C HIS A 453 -9.80 14.81 -5.84
N TYR A 454 -8.56 15.34 -5.82
CA TYR A 454 -8.30 16.75 -6.13
C TYR A 454 -8.79 17.13 -7.54
N ALA A 455 -8.54 16.29 -8.55
CA ALA A 455 -9.01 16.54 -9.91
C ALA A 455 -10.54 16.56 -10.00
N TYR A 456 -11.25 15.69 -9.28
CA TYR A 456 -12.72 15.72 -9.19
C TYR A 456 -13.22 17.05 -8.62
N PHE A 457 -12.69 17.49 -7.48
CA PHE A 457 -13.10 18.75 -6.85
C PHE A 457 -12.81 19.99 -7.72
N ILE A 458 -11.64 20.05 -8.35
CA ILE A 458 -11.24 21.19 -9.19
C ILE A 458 -12.01 21.20 -10.51
N CYS A 459 -12.03 20.10 -11.27
CA CYS A 459 -12.64 20.07 -12.60
C CYS A 459 -14.17 20.19 -12.54
N THR A 460 -14.83 19.45 -11.65
CA THR A 460 -16.30 19.53 -11.50
C THR A 460 -16.70 20.91 -10.97
N GLY A 461 -15.96 21.47 -10.01
CA GLY A 461 -16.19 22.82 -9.49
C GLY A 461 -16.08 23.90 -10.58
N LEU A 462 -15.05 23.86 -11.43
CA LEU A 462 -14.89 24.80 -12.56
C LEU A 462 -16.02 24.68 -13.59
N ILE A 463 -16.45 23.46 -13.93
CA ILE A 463 -17.56 23.22 -14.87
C ILE A 463 -18.86 23.80 -14.31
N PHE A 464 -19.21 23.49 -13.07
CA PHE A 464 -20.44 23.99 -12.45
C PHE A 464 -20.39 25.49 -12.17
N ALA A 465 -19.22 26.08 -11.89
CA ALA A 465 -19.05 27.53 -11.79
C ALA A 465 -19.35 28.23 -13.12
N GLY A 466 -18.91 27.68 -14.25
CA GLY A 466 -19.25 28.17 -15.59
C GLY A 466 -20.75 28.10 -15.88
N ILE A 467 -21.41 26.99 -15.53
CA ILE A 467 -22.86 26.82 -15.68
C ILE A 467 -23.62 27.81 -14.77
N PHE A 468 -23.22 27.91 -13.50
CA PHE A 468 -23.84 28.80 -12.51
C PHE A 468 -23.76 30.28 -12.91
N HIS A 469 -22.62 30.70 -13.46
CA HIS A 469 -22.43 32.05 -14.00
C HIS A 469 -23.27 32.27 -15.27
N GLY A 470 -23.32 31.30 -16.18
CA GLY A 470 -24.13 31.38 -17.41
C GLY A 470 -25.65 31.42 -17.18
N LEU A 471 -26.12 30.97 -16.01
CA LEU A 471 -27.53 31.06 -15.58
C LEU A 471 -27.88 32.38 -14.87
N SER A 472 -26.93 33.31 -14.73
CA SER A 472 -27.16 34.62 -14.10
C SER A 472 -27.82 35.59 -15.10
N HIS A 473 -29.04 36.05 -14.83
CA HIS A 473 -29.70 37.08 -15.63
C HIS A 473 -29.12 38.49 -15.35
N SER A 474 -29.26 39.41 -16.31
CA SER A 474 -28.62 40.75 -16.25
C SER A 474 -29.04 41.63 -15.08
N ALA A 475 -30.20 41.38 -14.46
CA ALA A 475 -30.67 42.10 -13.28
C ALA A 475 -29.91 41.72 -11.99
N ASN A 476 -29.54 40.44 -11.84
CA ASN A 476 -28.81 39.87 -10.70
C ASN A 476 -27.55 39.16 -11.23
N SER A 477 -26.62 39.90 -11.83
CA SER A 477 -25.40 39.32 -12.40
C SER A 477 -24.35 39.02 -11.31
N VAL A 478 -24.10 37.73 -11.06
CA VAL A 478 -23.06 37.29 -10.12
C VAL A 478 -21.72 37.20 -10.85
N SER A 479 -20.65 37.76 -10.28
CA SER A 479 -19.31 37.69 -10.88
C SER A 479 -18.85 36.24 -11.05
N PHE A 480 -17.97 35.95 -12.02
CA PHE A 480 -17.46 34.59 -12.20
C PHE A 480 -16.69 34.09 -10.96
N ILE A 481 -15.99 34.97 -10.24
CA ILE A 481 -15.23 34.58 -9.04
C ILE A 481 -16.17 34.31 -7.86
N ASP A 482 -17.25 35.07 -7.71
CA ASP A 482 -18.29 34.78 -6.71
C ASP A 482 -19.08 33.51 -7.07
N SER A 483 -19.32 33.27 -8.36
CA SER A 483 -19.91 32.01 -8.86
C SER A 483 -19.03 30.81 -8.54
N LEU A 484 -17.72 30.93 -8.78
CA LEU A 484 -16.74 29.90 -8.43
C LEU A 484 -16.63 29.71 -6.91
N PHE A 485 -16.66 30.80 -6.14
CA PHE A 485 -16.64 30.73 -4.68
C PHE A 485 -17.86 29.98 -4.13
N LEU A 486 -19.07 30.35 -4.56
CA LEU A 486 -20.32 29.73 -4.13
C LEU A 486 -20.38 28.24 -4.51
N VAL A 487 -19.99 27.90 -5.74
CA VAL A 487 -19.96 26.51 -6.21
C VAL A 487 -18.91 25.68 -5.44
N ILE A 488 -17.69 26.19 -5.24
CA ILE A 488 -16.67 25.46 -4.48
C ILE A 488 -17.04 25.38 -2.99
N SER A 489 -17.61 26.43 -2.40
CA SER A 489 -18.06 26.42 -1.01
C SER A 489 -19.15 25.38 -0.79
N ALA A 490 -20.17 25.35 -1.66
CA ALA A 490 -21.20 24.31 -1.63
C ALA A 490 -20.61 22.91 -1.83
N PHE A 491 -19.72 22.74 -2.81
CA PHE A 491 -19.12 21.46 -3.18
C PHE A 491 -18.13 20.93 -2.13
N THR A 492 -17.42 21.81 -1.42
CA THR A 492 -16.55 21.44 -0.28
C THR A 492 -17.31 21.35 1.05
N THR A 493 -18.64 21.52 1.03
CA THR A 493 -19.53 21.60 2.20
C THR A 493 -19.07 22.65 3.22
N SER A 494 -18.62 23.81 2.74
CA SER A 494 -17.96 24.84 3.52
C SER A 494 -18.84 26.02 3.94
N GLY A 495 -20.09 26.10 3.50
CA GLY A 495 -21.12 27.06 3.96
C GLY A 495 -20.95 28.55 3.63
N LEU A 496 -19.73 29.05 3.52
CA LEU A 496 -19.48 30.47 3.28
C LEU A 496 -20.07 30.93 1.93
N ASN A 497 -20.71 32.09 1.92
CA ASN A 497 -21.34 32.69 0.75
C ASN A 497 -20.86 34.12 0.52
N THR A 498 -20.45 34.46 -0.71
CA THR A 498 -20.06 35.84 -1.06
C THR A 498 -21.23 36.70 -1.55
N VAL A 499 -22.40 36.09 -1.76
CA VAL A 499 -23.64 36.73 -2.21
C VAL A 499 -24.82 36.12 -1.45
N ASP A 500 -25.85 36.92 -1.20
CA ASP A 500 -27.07 36.49 -0.51
C ASP A 500 -27.79 35.39 -1.31
N ILE A 501 -27.93 34.19 -0.73
CA ILE A 501 -28.47 33.01 -1.41
C ILE A 501 -29.98 33.19 -1.73
N SER A 502 -30.68 34.01 -0.95
CA SER A 502 -32.07 34.42 -1.18
C SER A 502 -32.29 35.17 -2.50
N LYS A 503 -31.28 35.93 -2.97
CA LYS A 503 -31.36 36.76 -4.20
C LYS A 503 -30.99 36.00 -5.48
N LEU A 504 -30.49 34.77 -5.34
CA LEU A 504 -30.16 33.89 -6.47
C LEU A 504 -31.42 33.31 -7.12
N THR A 505 -31.32 32.94 -8.39
CA THR A 505 -32.41 32.22 -9.08
C THR A 505 -32.60 30.83 -8.48
N THR A 506 -33.82 30.27 -8.54
CA THR A 506 -34.10 28.90 -8.07
C THR A 506 -33.22 27.85 -8.78
N ALA A 507 -32.82 28.09 -10.04
CA ALA A 507 -31.86 27.24 -10.76
C ALA A 507 -30.45 27.29 -10.14
N GLN A 508 -29.96 28.47 -9.77
CA GLN A 508 -28.69 28.63 -9.05
C GLN A 508 -28.75 28.01 -7.64
N GLN A 509 -29.85 28.19 -6.91
CA GLN A 509 -30.08 27.52 -5.62
C GLN A 509 -30.09 25.99 -5.76
N ALA A 510 -30.73 25.45 -6.82
CA ALA A 510 -30.74 24.01 -7.09
C ALA A 510 -29.34 23.47 -7.47
N ILE A 511 -28.50 24.27 -8.16
CA ILE A 511 -27.10 23.92 -8.39
C ILE A 511 -26.32 23.87 -7.07
N ILE A 512 -26.49 24.85 -6.18
CA ILE A 512 -25.88 24.84 -4.85
C ILE A 512 -26.30 23.58 -4.08
N ALA A 513 -27.60 23.25 -4.06
CA ALA A 513 -28.10 22.01 -3.45
C ALA A 513 -27.46 20.75 -4.05
N LEU A 514 -27.35 20.66 -5.38
CA LEU A 514 -26.69 19.55 -6.07
C LEU A 514 -25.20 19.46 -5.74
N MET A 515 -24.50 20.60 -5.62
CA MET A 515 -23.08 20.63 -5.25
C MET A 515 -22.86 20.13 -3.82
N MET A 516 -23.72 20.50 -2.87
CA MET A 516 -23.66 19.97 -1.49
C MET A 516 -23.80 18.44 -1.47
N VAL A 517 -24.70 17.88 -2.28
CA VAL A 517 -24.91 16.43 -2.42
C VAL A 517 -23.70 15.73 -3.07
N LEU A 518 -23.22 16.22 -4.21
CA LEU A 518 -22.08 15.62 -4.93
C LEU A 518 -20.76 15.74 -4.15
N GLY A 519 -20.61 16.82 -3.39
CA GLY A 519 -19.46 17.09 -2.54
C GLY A 519 -19.33 16.20 -1.33
N SER A 520 -20.46 15.64 -0.87
CA SER A 520 -20.59 14.87 0.36
C SER A 520 -19.58 13.71 0.46
N PRO A 521 -18.91 13.50 1.62
CA PRO A 521 -17.98 12.39 1.79
C PRO A 521 -18.71 11.04 1.62
N VAL A 522 -19.96 10.97 2.08
CA VAL A 522 -20.82 9.80 1.91
C VAL A 522 -21.03 9.51 0.42
N PHE A 523 -21.37 10.52 -0.40
CA PHE A 523 -21.54 10.35 -1.84
C PHE A 523 -20.26 9.90 -2.54
N VAL A 524 -19.13 10.59 -2.31
CA VAL A 524 -17.84 10.24 -2.91
C VAL A 524 -17.43 8.81 -2.55
N SER A 525 -17.72 8.38 -1.32
CA SER A 525 -17.39 7.05 -0.85
C SER A 525 -18.18 5.93 -1.55
N ILE A 526 -19.43 6.18 -2.00
CA ILE A 526 -20.24 5.22 -2.78
C ILE A 526 -19.51 4.80 -4.05
N PHE A 527 -18.88 5.76 -4.75
CA PHE A 527 -18.08 5.47 -5.95
C PHE A 527 -16.89 4.55 -5.65
N THR A 528 -16.24 4.70 -4.49
CA THR A 528 -15.12 3.84 -4.09
C THR A 528 -15.55 2.40 -3.83
N ILE A 529 -16.68 2.17 -3.14
CA ILE A 529 -17.25 0.83 -2.94
C ILE A 529 -17.63 0.22 -4.29
N TRP A 530 -18.32 0.98 -5.13
CA TRP A 530 -18.79 0.53 -6.44
C TRP A 530 -17.64 0.11 -7.36
N LEU A 531 -16.62 0.97 -7.51
CA LEU A 531 -15.45 0.70 -8.35
C LEU A 531 -14.77 -0.59 -7.90
N ARG A 532 -14.63 -0.77 -6.58
CA ARG A 532 -14.00 -1.96 -6.02
C ARG A 532 -14.84 -3.22 -6.17
N ALA A 533 -16.14 -3.16 -5.91
CA ALA A 533 -17.06 -4.29 -6.13
C ALA A 533 -17.02 -4.76 -7.60
N ARG A 534 -16.94 -3.82 -8.55
CA ARG A 534 -16.82 -4.09 -9.99
C ARG A 534 -15.45 -4.67 -10.39
N VAL A 535 -14.36 -4.27 -9.75
CA VAL A 535 -13.03 -4.88 -9.96
C VAL A 535 -12.96 -6.28 -9.34
N PHE A 536 -13.64 -6.51 -8.21
CA PHE A 536 -13.80 -7.83 -7.62
C PHE A 536 -14.60 -8.76 -8.55
N GLU A 537 -15.75 -8.31 -9.04
CA GLU A 537 -16.62 -9.03 -10.00
C GLU A 537 -15.85 -9.45 -11.26
N LYS A 538 -14.97 -8.58 -11.77
CA LYS A 538 -14.13 -8.86 -12.94
C LYS A 538 -12.91 -9.75 -12.65
N ARG A 539 -12.45 -9.82 -11.40
CA ARG A 539 -11.32 -10.68 -11.00
C ARG A 539 -11.75 -12.12 -10.80
N PHE A 540 -12.99 -12.33 -10.37
CA PHE A 540 -13.55 -13.63 -10.04
C PHE A 540 -14.71 -13.98 -10.98
N GLU A 541 -14.57 -13.66 -12.27
CA GLU A 541 -15.63 -13.79 -13.27
C GLU A 541 -16.15 -15.24 -13.33
N ASP A 542 -15.26 -16.24 -13.25
CA ASP A 542 -15.59 -17.67 -13.21
C ASP A 542 -16.40 -18.08 -11.96
N ILE A 543 -16.06 -17.53 -10.79
CA ILE A 543 -16.76 -17.80 -9.51
C ILE A 543 -18.11 -17.08 -9.50
N VAL A 544 -18.15 -15.84 -9.98
CA VAL A 544 -19.39 -15.06 -10.09
C VAL A 544 -20.31 -15.70 -11.12
N GLU A 545 -19.78 -16.30 -12.19
CA GLU A 545 -20.56 -17.09 -13.13
C GLU A 545 -21.04 -18.41 -12.51
N ALA A 546 -20.22 -19.11 -11.72
CA ALA A 546 -20.65 -20.29 -10.96
C ALA A 546 -21.74 -19.96 -9.92
N GLU A 547 -21.62 -18.84 -9.19
CA GLU A 547 -22.60 -18.37 -8.20
C GLU A 547 -23.86 -17.81 -8.88
N ARG A 548 -23.73 -17.13 -10.03
CA ARG A 548 -24.85 -16.69 -10.88
C ARG A 548 -25.59 -17.88 -11.48
N ASN A 549 -24.90 -18.95 -11.88
CA ASN A 549 -25.51 -20.18 -12.36
C ASN A 549 -26.17 -20.99 -11.22
N ARG A 550 -25.61 -20.98 -10.01
CA ARG A 550 -26.30 -21.47 -8.79
C ARG A 550 -27.57 -20.65 -8.49
N ARG A 551 -27.52 -19.32 -8.62
CA ARG A 551 -28.69 -18.44 -8.47
C ARG A 551 -29.72 -18.64 -9.57
N ILE A 552 -29.36 -18.72 -10.84
CA ILE A 552 -30.33 -18.97 -11.92
C ILE A 552 -31.06 -20.30 -11.71
N LYS A 553 -30.36 -21.35 -11.24
CA LYS A 553 -30.97 -22.63 -10.85
C LYS A 553 -31.92 -22.52 -9.64
N LYS A 554 -31.62 -21.69 -8.62
CA LYS A 554 -32.51 -21.49 -7.45
C LYS A 554 -33.65 -20.49 -7.70
N THR A 555 -33.37 -19.32 -8.29
CA THR A 555 -34.34 -18.25 -8.54
C THR A 555 -35.37 -18.65 -9.60
N GLY A 556 -35.02 -19.53 -10.55
CA GLY A 556 -35.99 -20.15 -11.45
C GLY A 556 -37.08 -20.97 -10.74
N ALA A 557 -36.77 -21.55 -9.57
CA ALA A 557 -37.76 -22.24 -8.73
C ALA A 557 -38.59 -21.25 -7.87
N ILE A 558 -37.97 -20.18 -7.37
CA ILE A 558 -38.63 -19.21 -6.48
C ILE A 558 -39.62 -18.31 -7.24
N VAL A 559 -39.28 -17.86 -8.47
CA VAL A 559 -40.21 -17.06 -9.30
C VAL A 559 -41.43 -17.89 -9.72
N GLY A 560 -41.28 -19.21 -9.90
CA GLY A 560 -42.40 -20.13 -10.13
C GLY A 560 -43.34 -20.26 -8.92
N MET A 561 -42.81 -20.24 -7.70
CA MET A 561 -43.64 -20.33 -6.48
C MET A 561 -44.31 -18.99 -6.11
N ALA A 562 -43.62 -17.85 -6.27
CA ALA A 562 -44.20 -16.53 -5.97
C ALA A 562 -45.40 -16.18 -6.88
N GLY A 563 -45.35 -16.59 -8.15
CA GLY A 563 -46.47 -16.42 -9.08
C GLY A 563 -47.71 -17.25 -8.71
N ALA A 564 -47.51 -18.44 -8.12
CA ALA A 564 -48.61 -19.32 -7.72
C ALA A 564 -49.33 -18.87 -6.44
N MET A 565 -48.66 -18.12 -5.55
CA MET A 565 -49.24 -17.66 -4.27
C MET A 565 -50.16 -16.43 -4.38
N ILE A 566 -50.07 -15.64 -5.46
CA ILE A 566 -50.73 -14.31 -5.53
C ILE A 566 -51.96 -14.31 -6.48
N GLY A 567 -52.26 -15.43 -7.13
CA GLY A 567 -53.53 -15.60 -7.88
C GLY A 567 -53.71 -14.67 -9.09
N LEU A 568 -52.62 -14.08 -9.61
CA LEU A 568 -52.64 -13.26 -10.80
C LEU A 568 -52.52 -14.13 -12.07
N PRO A 569 -53.33 -13.87 -13.12
CA PRO A 569 -53.27 -14.68 -14.33
C PRO A 569 -51.97 -14.44 -15.10
N VAL A 570 -51.20 -15.51 -15.31
CA VAL A 570 -49.98 -15.50 -16.14
C VAL A 570 -50.38 -15.28 -17.60
N MET A 571 -50.39 -14.02 -18.06
CA MET A 571 -50.55 -13.72 -19.47
C MET A 571 -49.32 -14.13 -20.25
N SER A 572 -49.56 -14.87 -21.33
CA SER A 572 -48.55 -15.32 -22.28
C SER A 572 -48.24 -14.26 -23.33
N SER A 573 -47.19 -14.52 -24.12
CA SER A 573 -46.71 -13.77 -25.30
C SER A 573 -45.81 -12.57 -25.05
N PHE A 574 -44.52 -12.73 -25.41
CA PHE A 574 -44.02 -11.98 -26.57
C PHE A 574 -43.23 -12.87 -27.54
N LYS A 575 -43.93 -13.27 -28.60
CA LYS A 575 -43.47 -13.77 -29.91
C LYS A 575 -41.98 -13.57 -30.23
N GLY A 576 -41.25 -14.68 -30.39
CA GLY A 576 -39.96 -14.68 -31.10
C GLY A 576 -40.14 -14.41 -32.60
N SER A 577 -39.29 -13.56 -33.18
CA SER A 577 -39.24 -13.35 -34.63
C SER A 577 -38.27 -14.32 -35.29
N LYS A 578 -38.69 -14.91 -36.41
CA LYS A 578 -38.01 -16.01 -37.11
C LYS A 578 -36.69 -15.54 -37.75
N ARG A 579 -35.61 -16.30 -37.61
CA ARG A 579 -34.59 -16.38 -38.67
C ARG A 579 -34.20 -17.83 -38.96
N LYS A 580 -34.39 -18.22 -40.22
CA LYS A 580 -34.32 -19.59 -40.77
C LYS A 580 -32.96 -20.26 -40.50
N GLN A 581 -32.97 -21.49 -39.99
CA GLN A 581 -32.04 -22.53 -40.43
C GLN A 581 -32.64 -23.25 -41.65
N LYS A 582 -31.82 -23.59 -42.64
CA LYS A 582 -32.21 -24.50 -43.74
C LYS A 582 -30.98 -25.13 -44.40
N LYS A 583 -30.88 -26.47 -44.29
CA LYS A 583 -30.13 -27.42 -45.15
C LYS A 583 -28.59 -27.30 -45.15
N ASP A 584 -27.80 -28.37 -45.39
CA ASP A 584 -28.12 -29.80 -45.64
C ASP A 584 -26.92 -30.70 -45.21
N ARG A 585 -27.23 -31.77 -44.45
CA ARG A 585 -27.03 -33.21 -44.78
C ARG A 585 -25.64 -33.84 -45.07
N HIS A 586 -25.57 -35.14 -44.70
CA HIS A 586 -24.56 -36.20 -44.99
C HIS A 586 -23.27 -36.16 -44.16
N GLU A 587 -22.69 -37.26 -43.67
CA GLU A 587 -22.81 -38.74 -43.89
C GLU A 587 -22.36 -39.47 -42.58
N ARG A 588 -22.48 -40.79 -42.31
CA ARG A 588 -23.41 -41.91 -42.64
C ARG A 588 -23.02 -43.14 -41.77
N GLN A 589 -24.00 -43.98 -41.41
CA GLN A 589 -23.89 -45.44 -41.11
C GLN A 589 -23.01 -45.86 -39.88
N ALA A 590 -23.25 -46.99 -39.21
CA ALA A 590 -24.11 -48.15 -39.50
C ALA A 590 -24.93 -48.66 -38.29
N GLU A 591 -25.77 -49.67 -38.52
CA GLU A 591 -26.59 -50.43 -37.56
C GLU A 591 -25.78 -50.97 -36.33
N ALA A 592 -26.31 -51.10 -35.10
CA ALA A 592 -27.56 -51.67 -34.59
C ALA A 592 -27.60 -53.22 -34.55
N ASP A 593 -27.45 -53.79 -33.34
CA ASP A 593 -27.85 -55.14 -32.90
C ASP A 593 -27.50 -55.28 -31.38
N ALA A 594 -28.21 -56.02 -30.52
CA ALA A 594 -29.52 -56.66 -30.65
C ALA A 594 -30.23 -56.80 -29.28
N PHE A 595 -31.55 -56.76 -29.34
CA PHE A 595 -32.57 -57.40 -28.50
C PHE A 595 -32.16 -58.27 -27.27
N GLN A 596 -32.90 -58.11 -26.16
CA GLN A 596 -33.71 -59.22 -25.62
C GLN A 596 -34.88 -58.76 -24.72
N LEU A 597 -36.04 -59.38 -24.95
CA LEU A 597 -37.26 -59.29 -24.14
C LEU A 597 -37.36 -60.54 -23.25
N THR A 598 -37.85 -60.42 -22.01
CA THR A 598 -38.77 -61.40 -21.38
C THR A 598 -39.36 -60.92 -20.04
N GLY A 599 -40.70 -60.85 -19.97
CA GLY A 599 -41.48 -61.86 -19.25
C GLY A 599 -41.80 -61.72 -17.75
N SER A 600 -43.08 -61.39 -17.47
CA SER A 600 -43.89 -61.86 -16.31
C SER A 600 -43.59 -61.27 -14.92
N THR A 601 -44.50 -61.26 -13.92
CA THR A 601 -45.83 -61.91 -13.72
C THR A 601 -46.86 -60.95 -13.05
N SER A 602 -48.13 -61.34 -12.95
CA SER A 602 -49.28 -60.47 -12.56
C SER A 602 -50.32 -61.15 -11.64
N HIS A 603 -51.13 -60.32 -10.93
CA HIS A 603 -52.44 -60.62 -10.29
C HIS A 603 -52.47 -61.64 -9.10
N GLU A 604 -53.31 -61.58 -8.04
CA GLU A 604 -54.76 -61.29 -7.85
C GLU A 604 -55.10 -60.78 -6.40
N LYS A 605 -56.04 -59.84 -6.22
CA LYS A 605 -57.45 -59.93 -5.68
C LYS A 605 -57.69 -60.40 -4.23
N GLY A 606 -58.61 -59.72 -3.52
CA GLY A 606 -59.25 -60.20 -2.27
C GLY A 606 -60.30 -59.25 -1.67
N HIS A 607 -61.55 -59.70 -1.54
CA HIS A 607 -62.78 -58.97 -1.16
C HIS A 607 -62.81 -58.21 0.19
N GLY A 608 -63.80 -57.32 0.35
CA GLY A 608 -64.23 -56.74 1.63
C GLY A 608 -65.56 -57.30 2.15
N ARG A 609 -65.89 -57.05 3.43
CA ARG A 609 -67.22 -57.29 4.03
C ARG A 609 -67.45 -56.40 5.27
N SER A 610 -68.72 -56.26 5.65
CA SER A 610 -69.27 -55.30 6.63
C SER A 610 -69.35 -55.81 8.07
N HIS A 611 -69.29 -54.90 9.06
CA HIS A 611 -70.28 -54.83 10.14
C HIS A 611 -70.29 -53.45 10.84
N SER A 612 -71.22 -53.24 11.76
CA SER A 612 -71.71 -51.93 12.20
C SER A 612 -71.89 -51.82 13.72
N GLN A 613 -71.97 -50.56 14.19
CA GLN A 613 -72.88 -50.05 15.23
C GLN A 613 -72.42 -49.89 16.71
N THR A 614 -72.72 -48.69 17.23
CA THR A 614 -73.19 -48.36 18.60
C THR A 614 -72.20 -47.84 19.68
N THR A 615 -72.16 -46.51 19.80
CA THR A 615 -72.49 -45.66 20.97
C THR A 615 -72.47 -46.22 22.41
N GLN A 616 -71.96 -45.43 23.38
CA GLN A 616 -72.70 -45.08 24.61
C GLN A 616 -72.17 -43.82 25.33
N GLN A 617 -73.03 -43.20 26.17
CA GLN A 617 -72.82 -41.95 26.91
C GLN A 617 -73.01 -42.15 28.44
N GLY A 618 -72.54 -41.17 29.23
CA GLY A 618 -73.11 -40.79 30.54
C GLY A 618 -72.13 -40.86 31.73
N SER A 619 -72.30 -40.15 32.85
CA SER A 619 -73.14 -38.98 33.23
C SER A 619 -72.97 -38.71 34.75
N GLY A 620 -72.91 -37.46 35.24
CA GLY A 620 -72.96 -37.19 36.70
C GLY A 620 -72.65 -35.73 37.12
N PRO A 621 -73.38 -35.07 38.06
CA PRO A 621 -73.36 -33.60 38.18
C PRO A 621 -73.20 -32.97 39.60
N SER A 622 -73.07 -31.63 39.61
CA SER A 622 -73.52 -30.65 40.66
C SER A 622 -72.88 -30.57 42.07
N GLY A 623 -72.35 -29.37 42.41
CA GLY A 623 -72.93 -28.58 43.53
C GLY A 623 -72.09 -28.18 44.78
N MET A 624 -71.80 -26.87 44.89
CA MET A 624 -71.78 -26.02 46.12
C MET A 624 -70.66 -26.05 47.21
N LEU A 625 -70.02 -24.87 47.33
CA LEU A 625 -69.75 -24.03 48.53
C LEU A 625 -68.45 -24.12 49.38
N GLU A 626 -67.85 -22.92 49.54
CA GLU A 626 -66.89 -22.50 50.58
C GLU A 626 -67.62 -22.15 51.92
N PRO A 627 -66.95 -21.72 53.02
CA PRO A 627 -66.60 -20.28 53.17
C PRO A 627 -65.38 -19.86 54.07
N ILE A 628 -64.75 -18.71 53.71
CA ILE A 628 -64.40 -17.53 54.55
C ILE A 628 -63.15 -17.47 55.52
N GLU A 629 -62.21 -16.57 55.13
CA GLU A 629 -61.46 -15.49 55.84
C GLU A 629 -60.18 -15.62 56.75
N GLU A 630 -59.20 -14.75 56.37
CA GLU A 630 -58.20 -13.89 57.08
C GLU A 630 -57.24 -14.35 58.23
N GLY A 631 -55.95 -13.90 58.18
CA GLY A 631 -54.99 -14.16 59.30
C GLY A 631 -53.48 -13.74 59.31
N GLN A 632 -52.92 -12.92 58.38
CA GLN A 632 -51.62 -12.15 58.50
C GLN A 632 -50.17 -12.76 58.71
N ARG A 633 -49.25 -12.36 57.79
CA ARG A 633 -47.85 -11.77 57.94
C ARG A 633 -46.48 -12.57 57.99
N LEU A 634 -45.67 -12.39 56.92
CA LEU A 634 -44.23 -11.95 56.78
C LEU A 634 -42.95 -12.85 56.92
N GLY A 635 -42.19 -13.06 55.80
CA GLY A 635 -40.69 -13.22 55.69
C GLY A 635 -40.09 -14.53 55.07
N PHE A 636 -38.78 -14.71 54.70
CA PHE A 636 -37.75 -13.84 54.03
C PHE A 636 -36.41 -14.61 53.61
N SER A 637 -35.84 -14.40 52.39
CA SER A 637 -34.40 -14.61 51.93
C SER A 637 -33.73 -16.05 51.91
N THR A 638 -32.57 -16.42 51.25
CA THR A 638 -31.72 -15.98 50.07
C THR A 638 -30.62 -17.02 49.63
N SER A 639 -30.17 -17.00 48.34
CA SER A 639 -28.82 -17.33 47.73
C SER A 639 -28.17 -18.75 47.70
N PHE A 640 -27.42 -19.10 46.62
CA PHE A 640 -26.47 -20.24 46.49
C PHE A 640 -25.38 -20.06 45.40
N THR A 641 -24.27 -20.84 45.47
CA THR A 641 -23.04 -20.80 44.61
C THR A 641 -22.53 -22.19 44.13
N GLU A 642 -21.57 -22.19 43.20
CA GLU A 642 -20.82 -23.30 42.53
C GLU A 642 -20.03 -24.26 43.46
N PRO A 643 -19.53 -25.48 43.04
CA PRO A 643 -18.16 -25.57 42.43
C PRO A 643 -17.69 -26.85 41.60
N LEU A 644 -16.63 -26.67 40.79
CA LEU A 644 -15.40 -27.51 40.54
C LEU A 644 -15.36 -28.96 39.91
N SER A 645 -14.16 -29.35 39.41
CA SER A 645 -13.83 -30.56 38.60
C SER A 645 -12.45 -31.22 38.90
N PRO A 646 -12.11 -32.44 38.37
CA PRO A 646 -10.72 -32.72 37.95
C PRO A 646 -10.43 -33.77 36.80
N LYS A 647 -9.37 -33.47 36.00
CA LYS A 647 -8.23 -34.30 35.46
C LYS A 647 -8.30 -35.52 34.49
N SER A 648 -7.44 -35.44 33.44
CA SER A 648 -6.53 -36.45 32.79
C SER A 648 -7.11 -37.68 32.04
N ASN A 649 -6.63 -38.17 30.88
CA ASN A 649 -5.25 -38.57 30.49
C ASN A 649 -5.14 -38.92 28.97
N ALA A 650 -3.93 -39.21 28.46
CA ALA A 650 -3.65 -39.47 27.02
C ALA A 650 -3.27 -40.94 26.68
N ALA A 651 -3.51 -41.37 25.43
CA ALA A 651 -2.76 -42.46 24.76
C ALA A 651 -3.05 -42.51 23.24
N ALA A 652 -2.10 -43.00 22.44
CA ALA A 652 -2.22 -43.19 20.99
C ALA A 652 -1.87 -44.62 20.58
N ARG A 653 -2.49 -45.17 19.49
CA ARG A 653 -1.79 -45.88 18.39
C ARG A 653 -2.70 -46.56 17.33
N ARG A 654 -2.20 -46.49 16.08
CA ARG A 654 -2.29 -47.47 14.97
C ARG A 654 -3.64 -47.78 14.29
N ARG A 655 -3.62 -47.73 12.96
CA ARG A 655 -4.49 -48.45 12.01
C ARG A 655 -3.64 -49.05 10.89
N PRO A 656 -4.06 -50.17 10.29
CA PRO A 656 -3.96 -50.32 8.84
C PRO A 656 -5.25 -50.84 8.17
N PHE A 657 -5.54 -50.28 6.99
CA PHE A 657 -6.24 -50.85 5.81
C PHE A 657 -7.50 -51.72 5.91
N SER A 658 -8.58 -51.26 5.27
CA SER A 658 -9.13 -51.91 4.05
C SER A 658 -10.04 -50.97 3.21
N ARG A 659 -10.11 -51.28 1.90
CA ARG A 659 -11.06 -50.82 0.86
C ARG A 659 -12.55 -51.13 1.19
N ASP A 660 -13.59 -50.63 0.52
CA ASP A 660 -13.73 -49.67 -0.60
C ASP A 660 -15.11 -48.95 -0.55
N ASP A 661 -15.31 -47.97 -1.44
CA ASP A 661 -16.47 -47.07 -1.65
C ASP A 661 -17.90 -47.53 -1.30
N SER A 662 -18.66 -46.62 -0.65
CA SER A 662 -19.95 -46.13 -1.20
C SER A 662 -20.50 -44.86 -0.53
N ARG A 663 -20.60 -43.79 -1.33
CA ARG A 663 -21.52 -42.62 -1.21
C ARG A 663 -22.08 -42.29 0.20
N GLN A 664 -21.43 -41.36 0.90
CA GLN A 664 -22.12 -40.42 1.80
C GLN A 664 -21.96 -38.99 1.30
N SER A 665 -22.96 -38.51 0.56
CA SER A 665 -23.18 -37.09 0.33
C SER A 665 -23.92 -36.49 1.53
N VAL A 666 -23.19 -36.06 2.56
CA VAL A 666 -23.72 -35.17 3.60
C VAL A 666 -22.96 -33.86 3.50
N SER A 667 -23.68 -32.77 3.27
CA SER A 667 -23.10 -31.43 3.21
C SER A 667 -22.91 -30.91 4.63
N GLU A 668 -21.69 -31.04 5.15
CA GLU A 668 -21.28 -30.23 6.30
C GLU A 668 -21.26 -28.75 5.87
N SER A 669 -22.19 -27.97 6.42
CA SER A 669 -22.33 -26.55 6.15
C SER A 669 -21.26 -25.77 6.91
N PHE A 670 -20.14 -25.45 6.24
CA PHE A 670 -19.09 -24.58 6.75
C PHE A 670 -19.63 -23.18 7.09
N ASP A 671 -19.70 -22.84 8.38
CA ASP A 671 -20.08 -21.51 8.93
C ASP A 671 -18.86 -20.59 9.01
N PHE A 672 -18.98 -19.34 8.56
CA PHE A 672 -17.96 -18.30 8.75
C PHE A 672 -17.41 -18.16 10.18
N LYS A 673 -18.21 -18.40 11.23
CA LYS A 673 -17.72 -18.42 12.62
C LYS A 673 -16.77 -19.58 12.86
N THR A 674 -17.09 -20.76 12.34
CA THR A 674 -16.23 -21.95 12.36
C THR A 674 -14.96 -21.70 11.56
N PHE A 675 -15.06 -21.14 10.35
CA PHE A 675 -13.90 -20.73 9.53
C PHE A 675 -12.94 -19.80 10.31
N ILE A 676 -13.44 -18.77 11.00
CA ILE A 676 -12.60 -17.88 11.83
C ILE A 676 -12.04 -18.58 13.07
N HIS A 677 -12.75 -19.57 13.62
CA HIS A 677 -12.32 -20.32 14.80
C HIS A 677 -11.19 -21.31 14.47
N GLU A 678 -11.34 -22.08 13.39
CA GLU A 678 -10.34 -22.99 12.86
C GLU A 678 -9.09 -22.23 12.41
N ASN A 679 -9.27 -21.14 11.66
CA ASN A 679 -8.20 -20.31 11.13
C ASN A 679 -7.80 -19.18 12.10
N LYS A 680 -8.02 -19.33 13.41
CA LYS A 680 -7.74 -18.28 14.40
C LYS A 680 -6.26 -17.86 14.45
N LYS A 681 -5.33 -18.78 14.16
CA LYS A 681 -3.88 -18.50 14.04
C LYS A 681 -3.53 -17.70 12.77
N SER A 682 -4.38 -17.82 11.76
CA SER A 682 -4.28 -17.22 10.43
C SER A 682 -4.94 -15.83 10.34
N VAL A 683 -5.63 -15.37 11.39
CA VAL A 683 -6.31 -14.06 11.45
C VAL A 683 -5.48 -13.06 12.24
N GLY A 684 -5.00 -12.01 11.56
CA GLY A 684 -4.20 -10.94 12.13
C GLY A 684 -4.98 -9.86 12.88
N ARG A 685 -4.27 -9.10 13.71
CA ARG A 685 -4.77 -7.94 14.46
C ARG A 685 -5.34 -6.90 13.48
N ASN A 686 -6.67 -6.76 13.48
CA ASN A 686 -7.54 -5.87 12.67
C ASN A 686 -8.07 -6.41 11.31
N GLY A 687 -7.98 -7.72 11.01
CA GLY A 687 -8.60 -8.30 9.79
C GLY A 687 -7.70 -8.57 8.58
N GLN A 688 -6.38 -8.65 8.76
CA GLN A 688 -5.50 -9.36 7.83
C GLN A 688 -5.72 -10.88 7.95
N PHE A 689 -5.50 -11.60 6.86
CA PHE A 689 -5.60 -13.06 6.80
C PHE A 689 -4.32 -13.61 6.14
N PHE A 690 -3.75 -14.65 6.74
CA PHE A 690 -2.47 -15.26 6.36
C PHE A 690 -2.64 -16.79 6.27
N ASP A 691 -1.73 -17.52 5.64
CA ASP A 691 -1.73 -19.01 5.59
C ASP A 691 -3.04 -19.68 5.15
N LEU A 692 -3.96 -18.95 4.53
CA LEU A 692 -5.16 -19.56 3.97
C LEU A 692 -4.77 -20.42 2.78
N THR A 693 -5.37 -21.60 2.67
CA THR A 693 -5.32 -22.43 1.45
C THR A 693 -6.00 -21.71 0.28
N GLU A 694 -5.82 -22.20 -0.94
CA GLU A 694 -6.44 -21.59 -2.13
C GLU A 694 -7.98 -21.55 -2.02
N GLU A 695 -8.61 -22.67 -1.66
CA GLU A 695 -10.05 -22.78 -1.39
C GLU A 695 -10.52 -21.81 -0.29
N GLN A 696 -9.75 -21.69 0.80
CA GLN A 696 -10.07 -20.77 1.91
C GLN A 696 -9.97 -19.29 1.48
N ARG A 697 -9.03 -18.94 0.60
CA ARG A 697 -8.94 -17.59 0.01
C ARG A 697 -10.10 -17.32 -0.93
N GLU A 698 -10.50 -18.32 -1.69
CA GLU A 698 -11.62 -18.26 -2.62
C GLU A 698 -12.94 -18.00 -1.88
N TYR A 699 -13.24 -18.80 -0.85
CA TYR A 699 -14.40 -18.60 0.03
C TYR A 699 -14.39 -17.22 0.71
N LEU A 700 -13.25 -16.79 1.25
CA LEU A 700 -13.10 -15.47 1.86
C LEU A 700 -13.34 -14.33 0.85
N GLY A 701 -12.91 -14.50 -0.39
CA GLY A 701 -13.21 -13.58 -1.50
C GLY A 701 -14.71 -13.53 -1.80
N GLY A 702 -15.39 -14.67 -1.83
CA GLY A 702 -16.85 -14.75 -1.96
C GLY A 702 -17.60 -14.00 -0.85
N VAL A 703 -17.19 -14.19 0.41
CA VAL A 703 -17.77 -13.46 1.56
C VAL A 703 -17.51 -11.94 1.44
N GLU A 704 -16.28 -11.53 1.11
CA GLU A 704 -15.93 -10.11 0.92
C GLU A 704 -16.75 -9.45 -0.20
N TYR A 705 -16.96 -10.16 -1.32
CA TYR A 705 -17.75 -9.69 -2.44
C TYR A 705 -19.24 -9.53 -2.09
N ARG A 706 -19.84 -10.51 -1.40
CA ARG A 706 -21.21 -10.42 -0.88
C ARG A 706 -21.36 -9.24 0.08
N ALA A 707 -20.40 -9.07 0.99
CA ALA A 707 -20.34 -7.95 1.92
C ALA A 707 -20.23 -6.60 1.21
N LEU A 708 -19.39 -6.47 0.16
CA LEU A 708 -19.31 -5.24 -0.66
C LEU A 708 -20.63 -4.90 -1.35
N LYS A 709 -21.35 -5.87 -1.93
CA LYS A 709 -22.64 -5.64 -2.59
C LYS A 709 -23.74 -5.22 -1.61
N ILE A 710 -23.79 -5.84 -0.42
CA ILE A 710 -24.72 -5.45 0.66
C ILE A 710 -24.41 -4.04 1.15
N LEU A 711 -23.14 -3.76 1.47
CA LEU A 711 -22.72 -2.46 1.99
C LEU A 711 -22.96 -1.33 0.98
N PHE A 712 -22.68 -1.55 -0.31
CA PHE A 712 -23.02 -0.61 -1.38
C PHE A 712 -24.52 -0.27 -1.37
N THR A 713 -25.38 -1.29 -1.28
CA THR A 713 -26.84 -1.11 -1.26
C THR A 713 -27.29 -0.35 0.00
N ILE A 714 -26.76 -0.70 1.18
CA ILE A 714 -27.09 -0.04 2.45
C ILE A 714 -26.67 1.44 2.41
N VAL A 715 -25.45 1.77 1.97
CA VAL A 715 -24.97 3.16 1.93
C VAL A 715 -25.76 4.00 0.91
N CYS A 716 -26.09 3.45 -0.26
CA CYS A 716 -26.95 4.12 -1.25
C CYS A 716 -28.36 4.40 -0.69
N ILE A 717 -29.00 3.41 -0.05
CA ILE A 717 -30.32 3.59 0.56
C ILE A 717 -30.24 4.59 1.71
N TYR A 718 -29.27 4.47 2.61
CA TYR A 718 -29.05 5.39 3.73
C TYR A 718 -28.95 6.84 3.26
N PHE A 719 -28.09 7.10 2.27
CA PHE A 719 -27.83 8.46 1.75
C PHE A 719 -29.09 9.10 1.14
N ILE A 720 -29.89 8.34 0.40
CA ILE A 720 -31.13 8.83 -0.21
C ILE A 720 -32.24 8.97 0.84
N LEU A 721 -32.40 7.97 1.72
CA LEU A 721 -33.49 7.89 2.69
C LEU A 721 -33.44 9.04 3.71
N TRP A 722 -32.28 9.33 4.30
CA TRP A 722 -32.17 10.42 5.28
C TRP A 722 -32.45 11.79 4.68
N GLN A 723 -31.96 12.05 3.46
CA GLN A 723 -32.24 13.31 2.76
C GLN A 723 -33.70 13.43 2.34
N LEU A 724 -34.32 12.34 1.86
CA LEU A 724 -35.74 12.32 1.50
C LEU A 724 -36.64 12.53 2.71
N LEU A 725 -36.39 11.81 3.82
CA LEU A 725 -37.13 11.97 5.07
C LEU A 725 -36.96 13.38 5.64
N GLY A 726 -35.74 13.91 5.66
CA GLY A 726 -35.47 15.29 6.07
C GLY A 726 -36.19 16.32 5.20
N ALA A 727 -36.12 16.16 3.88
CA ALA A 727 -36.75 17.05 2.91
C ALA A 727 -38.28 17.06 3.03
N ILE A 728 -38.92 15.89 3.19
CA ILE A 728 -40.36 15.79 3.42
C ILE A 728 -40.73 16.40 4.79
N THR A 729 -39.97 16.07 5.85
CA THR A 729 -40.29 16.51 7.22
C THR A 729 -40.14 18.02 7.38
N LEU A 730 -38.98 18.59 7.02
CA LEU A 730 -38.74 20.04 7.11
C LEU A 730 -39.52 20.82 6.04
N GLY A 731 -39.68 20.28 4.83
CA GLY A 731 -40.51 20.90 3.78
C GLY A 731 -41.98 21.03 4.20
N ALA A 732 -42.58 19.94 4.70
CA ALA A 732 -43.96 19.94 5.17
C ALA A 732 -44.16 20.82 6.40
N TRP A 733 -43.26 20.73 7.37
CA TRP A 733 -43.34 21.57 8.56
C TRP A 733 -43.21 23.05 8.23
N SER A 734 -42.22 23.43 7.42
CA SER A 734 -42.00 24.82 7.01
C SER A 734 -43.16 25.38 6.20
N TYR A 735 -43.78 24.55 5.36
CA TYR A 735 -44.97 24.92 4.59
C TYR A 735 -46.21 25.16 5.46
N VAL A 736 -46.35 24.50 6.61
CA VAL A 736 -47.51 24.69 7.50
C VAL A 736 -47.27 25.76 8.56
N HIS A 737 -46.10 25.76 9.20
CA HIS A 737 -45.84 26.57 10.40
C HIS A 737 -44.89 27.76 10.18
N SER A 738 -44.07 27.75 9.13
CA SER A 738 -42.97 28.72 8.94
C SER A 738 -43.15 29.64 7.72
N GLN A 739 -44.36 29.75 7.17
CA GLN A 739 -44.63 30.57 5.98
C GLN A 739 -44.25 32.06 6.17
N SER A 740 -44.58 32.63 7.33
CA SER A 740 -44.28 34.02 7.69
C SER A 740 -42.78 34.31 7.72
N ILE A 741 -41.98 33.35 8.21
CA ILE A 741 -40.52 33.43 8.29
C ILE A 741 -39.93 33.45 6.87
N THR A 742 -40.37 32.54 6.00
CA THR A 742 -39.83 32.41 4.64
C THR A 742 -40.28 33.51 3.67
N ALA A 743 -41.44 34.12 3.95
CA ALA A 743 -41.99 35.23 3.17
C ALA A 743 -41.11 36.50 3.21
N VAL A 744 -40.34 36.71 4.30
CA VAL A 744 -39.43 37.87 4.45
C VAL A 744 -38.39 37.93 3.33
N ASN A 745 -37.90 36.78 2.88
CA ASN A 745 -36.94 36.66 1.78
C ASN A 745 -37.61 36.31 0.43
N ALA A 746 -38.94 36.42 0.32
CA ALA A 746 -39.74 36.00 -0.84
C ALA A 746 -39.49 34.55 -1.31
N GLN A 747 -39.08 33.66 -0.39
CA GLN A 747 -38.78 32.25 -0.70
C GLN A 747 -40.01 31.36 -0.54
N ASN A 748 -40.09 30.32 -1.37
CA ASN A 748 -41.10 29.27 -1.19
C ASN A 748 -40.77 28.42 0.05
N SER A 749 -41.72 28.33 1.00
CA SER A 749 -41.51 27.68 2.30
C SER A 749 -41.17 26.19 2.21
N TRP A 750 -41.77 25.47 1.26
CA TRP A 750 -41.49 24.05 1.04
C TRP A 750 -40.08 23.85 0.50
N TRP A 751 -39.68 24.65 -0.50
CA TRP A 751 -38.30 24.61 -1.05
C TRP A 751 -37.25 25.03 0.00
N ALA A 752 -37.53 26.04 0.82
CA ALA A 752 -36.65 26.45 1.91
C ALA A 752 -36.43 25.32 2.93
N GLY A 753 -37.49 24.59 3.31
CA GLY A 753 -37.38 23.41 4.17
C GLY A 753 -36.59 22.25 3.53
N ILE A 754 -36.78 21.99 2.23
CA ILE A 754 -35.99 21.00 1.49
C ILE A 754 -34.51 21.38 1.42
N PHE A 755 -34.21 22.63 1.08
CA PHE A 755 -32.83 23.13 0.99
C PHE A 755 -32.13 23.04 2.35
N LEU A 756 -32.83 23.43 3.42
CA LEU A 756 -32.31 23.31 4.80
C LEU A 756 -32.05 21.84 5.17
N ALA A 757 -32.90 20.90 4.77
CA ALA A 757 -32.67 19.46 5.00
C ALA A 757 -31.43 18.93 4.28
N ILE A 758 -31.26 19.27 2.99
CA ILE A 758 -30.10 18.88 2.17
C ILE A 758 -28.81 19.48 2.76
N SER A 759 -28.85 20.76 3.13
CA SER A 759 -27.73 21.47 3.76
C SER A 759 -27.34 20.86 5.11
N SER A 760 -28.34 20.53 5.94
CA SER A 760 -28.14 19.91 7.25
C SER A 760 -27.49 18.54 7.15
N PHE A 761 -28.01 17.65 6.29
CA PHE A 761 -27.48 16.29 6.16
C PHE A 761 -26.10 16.23 5.48
N ASN A 762 -25.80 17.14 4.56
CA ASN A 762 -24.48 17.22 3.95
C ASN A 762 -23.50 18.10 4.74
N ASN A 763 -23.92 18.58 5.92
CA ASN A 763 -23.13 19.42 6.84
C ASN A 763 -22.53 20.65 6.14
N ALA A 764 -23.37 21.37 5.38
CA ALA A 764 -22.91 22.38 4.45
C ALA A 764 -23.23 23.83 4.85
N GLY A 765 -23.90 24.09 5.97
CA GLY A 765 -24.07 25.43 6.57
C GLY A 765 -24.90 26.48 5.80
N MET A 766 -25.27 26.22 4.55
CA MET A 766 -26.00 27.18 3.72
C MET A 766 -27.51 27.18 4.01
N THR A 767 -28.14 28.34 3.91
CA THR A 767 -29.59 28.56 4.05
C THR A 767 -30.14 29.44 2.92
N LEU A 768 -31.44 29.34 2.62
CA LEU A 768 -32.12 30.29 1.72
C LEU A 768 -32.62 31.56 2.45
N LEU A 769 -32.57 31.56 3.78
CA LEU A 769 -32.92 32.70 4.63
C LEU A 769 -31.68 33.50 4.97
N ASP A 770 -31.80 34.83 4.90
CA ASP A 770 -30.73 35.77 5.21
C ASP A 770 -30.36 35.75 6.70
N ALA A 771 -31.35 35.55 7.57
CA ALA A 771 -31.15 35.36 9.00
C ALA A 771 -30.64 33.95 9.37
N GLY A 772 -30.42 33.06 8.39
CA GLY A 772 -29.97 31.69 8.63
C GLY A 772 -30.93 30.90 9.52
N VAL A 773 -30.36 30.11 10.44
CA VAL A 773 -31.12 29.29 11.40
C VAL A 773 -31.58 30.12 12.62
N THR A 774 -31.07 31.35 12.80
CA THR A 774 -31.55 32.27 13.86
C THR A 774 -33.04 32.59 13.73
N ALA A 775 -33.59 32.53 12.50
CA ALA A 775 -35.02 32.71 12.23
C ALA A 775 -35.92 31.60 12.83
N PHE A 776 -35.34 30.47 13.24
CA PHE A 776 -36.03 29.33 13.87
C PHE A 776 -35.72 29.21 15.36
N ASP A 777 -35.25 30.27 16.02
CA ASP A 777 -34.88 30.24 17.44
C ASP A 777 -36.02 29.78 18.37
N ASN A 778 -37.28 29.98 17.97
CA ASN A 778 -38.48 29.54 18.69
C ASN A 778 -39.07 28.21 18.19
N ASP A 779 -38.55 27.64 17.09
CA ASP A 779 -39.04 26.39 16.51
C ASP A 779 -38.13 25.21 16.91
N ALA A 780 -38.41 24.64 18.09
CA ALA A 780 -37.68 23.50 18.61
C ALA A 780 -37.76 22.25 17.71
N PHE A 781 -38.79 22.11 16.87
CA PHE A 781 -38.92 20.98 15.96
C PHE A 781 -37.90 21.08 14.82
N VAL A 782 -37.83 22.24 14.16
CA VAL A 782 -36.83 22.49 13.10
C VAL A 782 -35.41 22.31 13.65
N LEU A 783 -35.08 22.92 14.79
CA LEU A 783 -33.76 22.80 15.41
C LEU A 783 -33.40 21.35 15.76
N THR A 784 -34.35 20.56 16.26
CA THR A 784 -34.14 19.13 16.58
C THR A 784 -33.86 18.31 15.32
N ILE A 785 -34.66 18.47 14.26
CA ILE A 785 -34.49 17.73 13.01
C ILE A 785 -33.18 18.14 12.30
N VAL A 786 -32.83 19.43 12.29
CA VAL A 786 -31.53 19.93 11.76
C VAL A 786 -30.36 19.30 12.50
N THR A 787 -30.43 19.19 13.83
CA THR A 787 -29.39 18.54 14.66
C THR A 787 -29.25 17.05 14.31
N ILE A 788 -30.38 16.32 14.25
CA ILE A 788 -30.38 14.89 13.91
C ILE A 788 -29.81 14.66 12.50
N LEU A 789 -30.21 15.48 11.52
CA LEU A 789 -29.68 15.40 10.16
C LEU A 789 -28.18 15.70 10.10
N SER A 790 -27.69 16.69 10.85
CA SER A 790 -26.26 17.05 10.87
C SER A 790 -25.38 15.98 11.57
N LEU A 791 -25.95 15.21 12.50
CA LEU A 791 -25.28 14.08 13.15
C LEU A 791 -25.34 12.79 12.31
N ALA A 792 -26.49 12.47 11.71
CA ALA A 792 -26.63 11.34 10.78
C ALA A 792 -25.89 11.58 9.45
N GLY A 793 -25.70 12.86 9.11
CA GLY A 793 -24.77 13.38 8.12
C GLY A 793 -23.32 13.22 8.55
N ASN A 794 -22.44 14.08 8.03
CA ASN A 794 -21.00 13.84 8.04
C ASN A 794 -20.38 13.72 9.44
N ALA A 795 -20.94 14.38 10.47
CA ALA A 795 -20.31 14.49 11.78
C ALA A 795 -20.25 13.18 12.59
N ALA A 796 -21.31 12.36 12.57
CA ALA A 796 -21.35 11.08 13.27
C ALA A 796 -21.72 9.89 12.36
N PHE A 797 -21.64 10.07 11.03
CA PHE A 797 -21.88 9.05 10.01
C PHE A 797 -21.26 7.66 10.31
N PRO A 798 -20.00 7.52 10.77
CA PRO A 798 -19.43 6.20 11.07
C PRO A 798 -20.20 5.41 12.14
N ALA A 799 -20.74 6.11 13.13
CA ALA A 799 -21.52 5.51 14.22
C ALA A 799 -22.95 5.18 13.75
N PHE A 800 -23.61 6.11 13.04
CA PHE A 800 -24.95 5.89 12.50
C PHE A 800 -24.97 4.74 11.47
N LEU A 801 -24.05 4.72 10.51
CA LEU A 801 -23.96 3.63 9.53
C LEU A 801 -23.74 2.28 10.20
N ARG A 802 -22.87 2.21 11.22
CA ARG A 802 -22.64 0.98 11.98
C ARG A 802 -23.90 0.52 12.72
N ALA A 803 -24.66 1.45 13.31
CA ALA A 803 -25.94 1.16 13.93
C ALA A 803 -26.99 0.67 12.91
N THR A 804 -27.06 1.29 11.73
CA THR A 804 -27.94 0.84 10.63
C THR A 804 -27.60 -0.58 10.16
N VAL A 805 -26.32 -0.89 9.93
CA VAL A 805 -25.89 -2.26 9.53
C VAL A 805 -26.25 -3.29 10.61
N TYR A 806 -26.07 -2.96 11.88
CA TYR A 806 -26.46 -3.83 13.00
C TYR A 806 -27.98 -4.02 13.07
N PHE A 807 -28.76 -2.95 12.89
CA PHE A 807 -30.23 -3.02 12.84
C PHE A 807 -30.73 -3.86 11.66
N CYS A 808 -30.16 -3.70 10.46
CA CYS A 808 -30.47 -4.56 9.31
C CYS A 808 -30.18 -6.04 9.60
N SER A 809 -29.07 -6.34 10.28
CA SER A 809 -28.75 -7.71 10.71
C SER A 809 -29.74 -8.26 11.74
N LEU A 810 -30.33 -7.41 12.60
CA LEU A 810 -31.34 -7.80 13.57
C LEU A 810 -32.70 -8.06 12.92
N VAL A 811 -33.14 -7.19 12.00
CA VAL A 811 -34.39 -7.38 11.22
C VAL A 811 -34.31 -8.65 10.40
N LEU A 812 -33.17 -8.90 9.72
CA LEU A 812 -32.95 -10.12 8.94
C LEU A 812 -33.15 -11.41 9.77
N LYS A 813 -32.76 -11.42 11.05
CA LYS A 813 -32.96 -12.54 11.97
C LYS A 813 -34.43 -12.86 12.24
N VAL A 814 -35.33 -11.89 12.06
CA VAL A 814 -36.77 -12.03 12.30
C VAL A 814 -37.53 -12.37 11.01
N SER A 815 -36.97 -12.08 9.83
CA SER A 815 -37.69 -12.08 8.55
C SER A 815 -37.30 -13.16 7.54
N VAL A 816 -36.30 -14.01 7.81
CA VAL A 816 -35.75 -14.95 6.81
C VAL A 816 -35.61 -16.38 7.36
N ASP A 817 -35.95 -17.37 6.52
CA ASP A 817 -35.80 -18.80 6.82
C ASP A 817 -34.34 -19.22 7.09
N SER A 818 -34.19 -20.23 7.93
CA SER A 818 -32.91 -20.61 8.56
C SER A 818 -31.74 -20.83 7.60
N ASP A 819 -31.96 -21.46 6.44
CA ASP A 819 -30.89 -21.78 5.48
C ASP A 819 -30.40 -20.57 4.67
N GLU A 820 -31.29 -19.66 4.27
CA GLU A 820 -30.87 -18.43 3.57
C GLU A 820 -30.30 -17.39 4.53
N TYR A 821 -30.85 -17.32 5.75
CA TYR A 821 -30.39 -16.44 6.81
C TYR A 821 -28.89 -16.61 7.10
N LEU A 822 -28.37 -17.84 7.07
CA LEU A 822 -26.94 -18.13 7.28
C LEU A 822 -26.03 -17.34 6.32
N VAL A 823 -26.24 -17.44 5.00
CA VAL A 823 -25.37 -16.81 3.99
C VAL A 823 -25.37 -15.28 4.08
N TRP A 824 -26.52 -14.68 4.40
CA TRP A 824 -26.62 -13.23 4.59
C TRP A 824 -25.97 -12.79 5.91
N LYS A 825 -26.19 -13.54 6.99
CA LYS A 825 -25.59 -13.32 8.31
C LYS A 825 -24.06 -13.35 8.26
N GLU A 826 -23.44 -14.27 7.51
CA GLU A 826 -21.98 -14.28 7.31
C GLU A 826 -21.47 -12.93 6.78
N ALA A 827 -22.16 -12.36 5.80
CA ALA A 827 -21.76 -11.09 5.20
C ALA A 827 -21.99 -9.90 6.15
N PHE A 828 -23.09 -9.87 6.94
CA PHE A 828 -23.30 -8.86 7.99
C PHE A 828 -22.26 -8.96 9.11
N ASP A 829 -21.96 -10.17 9.60
CA ASP A 829 -20.90 -10.42 10.59
C ASP A 829 -19.53 -9.98 10.03
N PHE A 830 -19.25 -10.24 8.75
CA PHE A 830 -18.02 -9.78 8.08
C PHE A 830 -17.92 -8.25 8.01
N ILE A 831 -18.99 -7.55 7.61
CA ILE A 831 -19.04 -6.08 7.57
C ILE A 831 -18.79 -5.49 8.96
N LEU A 832 -19.45 -5.99 10.00
CA LEU A 832 -19.35 -5.45 11.35
C LEU A 832 -17.99 -5.74 12.01
N LYS A 833 -17.35 -6.87 11.67
CA LYS A 833 -16.08 -7.32 12.25
C LYS A 833 -14.84 -6.78 11.54
N TYR A 834 -14.87 -6.66 10.20
CA TYR A 834 -13.74 -6.20 9.37
C TYR A 834 -14.08 -4.98 8.49
N PRO A 835 -14.69 -3.90 9.02
CA PRO A 835 -15.23 -2.82 8.19
C PRO A 835 -14.16 -2.07 7.39
N ARG A 836 -12.94 -1.87 7.95
CA ARG A 836 -11.82 -1.22 7.25
C ARG A 836 -11.41 -1.96 5.98
N ARG A 837 -11.63 -3.28 5.90
CA ARG A 837 -11.38 -4.04 4.68
C ARG A 837 -12.38 -3.68 3.60
N LEU A 838 -13.57 -3.16 3.90
CA LEU A 838 -14.60 -2.84 2.90
C LEU A 838 -14.69 -1.34 2.62
N TYR A 839 -14.54 -0.49 3.65
CA TYR A 839 -14.99 0.90 3.60
C TYR A 839 -14.24 1.82 4.57
N MET A 840 -13.87 3.02 4.10
CA MET A 840 -13.03 3.97 4.84
C MET A 840 -13.73 4.69 6.00
N MET A 841 -15.07 4.81 5.98
CA MET A 841 -15.82 5.63 6.94
C MET A 841 -16.57 4.77 7.96
N MET A 842 -16.18 3.50 8.15
CA MET A 842 -16.79 2.60 9.14
C MET A 842 -15.71 1.98 10.03
N PHE A 843 -15.88 2.12 11.34
CA PHE A 843 -14.88 1.69 12.32
C PHE A 843 -15.23 0.34 12.98
N PRO A 844 -14.23 -0.49 13.35
CA PRO A 844 -14.44 -1.68 14.20
C PRO A 844 -15.04 -1.31 15.57
N THR A 845 -15.71 -2.23 16.27
CA THR A 845 -16.47 -1.94 17.51
C THR A 845 -15.70 -1.09 18.54
N LYS A 846 -14.46 -1.48 18.89
CA LYS A 846 -13.63 -0.76 19.88
C LYS A 846 -13.26 0.64 19.40
N ALA A 847 -12.87 0.77 18.13
CA ALA A 847 -12.52 2.05 17.51
C ALA A 847 -13.73 2.99 17.40
N ASN A 848 -14.91 2.45 17.08
CA ASN A 848 -16.18 3.18 17.06
C ASN A 848 -16.57 3.69 18.47
N LEU A 849 -16.36 2.88 19.51
CA LEU A 849 -16.60 3.30 20.89
C LEU A 849 -15.68 4.48 21.28
N VAL A 850 -14.40 4.41 20.92
CA VAL A 850 -13.44 5.51 21.14
C VAL A 850 -13.87 6.76 20.37
N PHE A 851 -14.27 6.64 19.09
CA PHE A 851 -14.80 7.74 18.30
C PHE A 851 -16.00 8.42 18.97
N VAL A 852 -17.04 7.65 19.33
CA VAL A 852 -18.23 8.18 19.99
C VAL A 852 -17.88 8.82 21.33
N THR A 853 -16.99 8.21 22.13
CA THR A 853 -16.55 8.76 23.42
C THR A 853 -15.83 10.09 23.25
N MET A 854 -14.88 10.19 22.30
CA MET A 854 -14.16 11.44 22.02
C MET A 854 -15.09 12.53 21.49
N PHE A 855 -15.96 12.21 20.53
CA PHE A 855 -16.93 13.13 19.95
C PHE A 855 -17.88 13.68 21.02
N SER A 856 -18.50 12.81 21.82
CA SER A 856 -19.39 13.21 22.91
C SER A 856 -18.68 14.00 24.00
N THR A 857 -17.41 13.67 24.33
CA THR A 857 -16.64 14.43 25.33
C THR A 857 -16.36 15.85 24.86
N ILE A 858 -16.00 16.04 23.59
CA ILE A 858 -15.78 17.37 23.00
C ILE A 858 -17.10 18.16 22.97
N ALA A 859 -18.20 17.54 22.54
CA ALA A 859 -19.51 18.21 22.49
C ALA A 859 -20.04 18.61 23.88
N VAL A 860 -19.86 17.75 24.90
CA VAL A 860 -20.23 18.08 26.29
C VAL A 860 -19.33 19.18 26.86
N MET A 861 -18.03 19.14 26.58
CA MET A 861 -17.09 20.18 26.99
C MET A 861 -17.45 21.54 26.36
N ASP A 862 -17.73 21.58 25.06
CA ASP A 862 -18.15 22.79 24.35
C ASP A 862 -19.49 23.31 24.89
N TRP A 863 -20.48 22.43 25.11
CA TRP A 863 -21.77 22.81 25.70
C TRP A 863 -21.63 23.47 27.08
N VAL A 864 -20.80 22.90 27.96
CA VAL A 864 -20.52 23.47 29.29
C VAL A 864 -19.74 24.79 29.19
N LEU A 865 -18.70 24.85 28.36
CA LEU A 865 -17.90 26.07 28.18
C LEU A 865 -18.72 27.20 27.55
N LEU A 866 -19.59 26.90 26.57
CA LEU A 866 -20.50 27.87 25.97
C LEU A 866 -21.46 28.43 27.02
N LEU A 867 -22.04 27.58 27.88
CA LEU A 867 -22.92 28.03 28.97
C LEU A 867 -22.18 28.93 29.99
N VAL A 868 -20.93 28.62 30.33
CA VAL A 868 -20.12 29.38 31.30
C VAL A 868 -19.62 30.71 30.71
N LEU A 869 -19.07 30.70 29.49
CA LEU A 869 -18.53 31.90 28.82
C LEU A 869 -19.61 32.85 28.31
N SER A 870 -20.87 32.41 28.23
CA SER A 870 -22.01 33.25 27.84
C SER A 870 -22.70 33.96 29.01
N ILE A 871 -22.24 33.78 30.25
CA ILE A 871 -22.78 34.50 31.41
C ILE A 871 -22.53 36.00 31.26
N GLY A 872 -23.56 36.82 31.46
CA GLY A 872 -23.54 38.28 31.24
C GLY A 872 -23.79 38.72 29.80
N ASN A 873 -23.80 37.82 28.82
CA ASN A 873 -24.04 38.19 27.42
C ASN A 873 -25.52 38.47 27.15
N SER A 874 -25.88 39.74 26.98
CA SER A 874 -27.25 40.21 26.71
C SER A 874 -27.96 39.51 25.54
N ALA A 875 -27.24 39.06 24.50
CA ALA A 875 -27.83 38.37 23.35
C ALA A 875 -28.31 36.94 23.69
N ILE A 876 -27.66 36.29 24.66
CA ILE A 876 -28.02 34.95 25.14
C ILE A 876 -28.90 35.03 26.39
N GLU A 877 -28.71 36.06 27.21
CA GLU A 877 -29.48 36.28 28.44
C GLU A 877 -30.93 36.69 28.19
N ALA A 878 -31.25 37.23 27.01
CA ALA A 878 -32.63 37.47 26.55
C ALA A 878 -33.50 36.20 26.57
N TYR A 879 -32.92 34.99 26.52
CA TYR A 879 -33.66 33.74 26.55
C TYR A 879 -33.85 33.17 27.98
N PRO A 880 -35.04 32.64 28.30
CA PRO A 880 -35.29 31.90 29.54
C PRO A 880 -34.32 30.73 29.73
N VAL A 881 -33.95 30.42 30.98
CA VAL A 881 -32.88 29.47 31.32
C VAL A 881 -33.04 28.11 30.62
N GLY A 882 -34.24 27.51 30.64
CA GLY A 882 -34.50 26.23 29.96
C GLY A 882 -34.28 26.29 28.44
N LYS A 883 -34.73 27.36 27.78
CA LYS A 883 -34.49 27.59 26.34
C LYS A 883 -33.00 27.83 26.07
N ARG A 884 -32.32 28.60 26.92
CA ARG A 884 -30.88 28.87 26.84
C ARG A 884 -30.04 27.59 26.86
N VAL A 885 -30.36 26.66 27.77
CA VAL A 885 -29.68 25.35 27.87
C VAL A 885 -29.89 24.50 26.60
N GLY A 886 -31.12 24.49 26.06
CA GLY A 886 -31.44 23.80 24.80
C GLY A 886 -30.76 24.41 23.57
N LEU A 887 -30.74 25.74 23.45
CA LEU A 887 -30.03 26.44 22.37
C LEU A 887 -28.51 26.28 22.46
N ALA A 888 -27.95 26.26 23.67
CA ALA A 888 -26.53 25.94 23.88
C ALA A 888 -26.20 24.51 23.42
N LEU A 889 -27.08 23.53 23.67
CA LEU A 889 -26.91 22.15 23.20
C LEU A 889 -26.99 22.05 21.67
N PHE A 890 -27.95 22.77 21.06
CA PHE A 890 -28.02 22.88 19.60
C PHE A 890 -26.72 23.43 19.02
N GLN A 891 -26.19 24.53 19.57
CA GLN A 891 -24.96 25.14 19.05
C GLN A 891 -23.74 24.24 19.26
N ALA A 892 -23.60 23.59 20.41
CA ALA A 892 -22.48 22.66 20.68
C ALA A 892 -22.49 21.40 19.80
N LEU A 893 -23.65 21.01 19.25
CA LEU A 893 -23.75 19.90 18.29
C LEU A 893 -23.70 20.36 16.83
N SER A 894 -24.26 21.53 16.51
CA SER A 894 -24.38 22.02 15.13
C SER A 894 -23.16 22.80 14.67
N ILE A 895 -22.50 23.58 15.52
CA ILE A 895 -21.32 24.37 15.12
C ILE A 895 -20.13 23.49 14.72
N PRO A 896 -19.75 22.44 15.47
CA PRO A 896 -18.65 21.55 15.05
C PRO A 896 -18.98 20.73 13.81
N SER A 897 -20.27 20.61 13.48
CA SER A 897 -20.83 19.69 12.49
C SER A 897 -21.18 20.38 11.16
N SER A 898 -22.12 21.33 11.18
CA SER A 898 -22.77 21.94 10.01
C SER A 898 -22.75 23.48 10.05
N GLY A 899 -22.16 24.10 11.08
CA GLY A 899 -21.95 25.55 11.15
C GLY A 899 -23.19 26.40 11.44
N PHE A 900 -24.36 25.79 11.69
CA PHE A 900 -25.56 26.56 12.02
C PHE A 900 -25.50 27.15 13.43
N ALA A 901 -25.55 28.48 13.51
CA ALA A 901 -25.74 29.23 14.75
C ALA A 901 -27.20 29.74 14.86
N VAL A 902 -27.70 29.81 16.10
CA VAL A 902 -29.03 30.39 16.41
C VAL A 902 -28.90 31.82 16.94
N VAL A 903 -27.69 32.22 17.35
CA VAL A 903 -27.36 33.59 17.78
C VAL A 903 -26.41 34.21 16.77
N SER A 904 -26.55 35.51 16.51
CA SER A 904 -25.63 36.23 15.61
C SER A 904 -24.20 36.19 16.14
N VAL A 905 -23.26 35.67 15.35
CA VAL A 905 -21.84 35.50 15.73
C VAL A 905 -21.22 36.81 16.20
N SER A 906 -21.52 37.92 15.52
CA SER A 906 -21.02 39.26 15.86
C SER A 906 -21.57 39.85 17.16
N SER A 907 -22.59 39.25 17.76
CA SER A 907 -23.15 39.65 19.07
C SER A 907 -22.56 38.88 20.26
N LEU A 908 -21.62 37.96 20.02
CA LEU A 908 -21.03 37.11 21.04
C LEU A 908 -19.78 37.73 21.66
N TYR A 909 -19.50 37.33 22.89
CA TYR A 909 -18.27 37.69 23.57
C TYR A 909 -17.06 37.06 22.88
N PHE A 910 -15.94 37.79 22.88
CA PHE A 910 -14.70 37.41 22.22
C PHE A 910 -14.21 36.02 22.66
N ASP A 911 -14.36 35.68 23.94
CA ASP A 911 -13.95 34.39 24.49
C ASP A 911 -14.75 33.21 23.91
N VAL A 912 -16.04 33.42 23.60
CA VAL A 912 -16.89 32.42 22.89
C VAL A 912 -16.43 32.27 21.44
N LEU A 913 -16.04 33.36 20.77
CA LEU A 913 -15.50 33.31 19.42
C LEU A 913 -14.15 32.58 19.35
N VAL A 914 -13.29 32.77 20.36
CA VAL A 914 -12.02 32.02 20.51
C VAL A 914 -12.29 30.53 20.76
N LEU A 915 -13.25 30.20 21.64
CA LEU A 915 -13.69 28.82 21.85
C LEU A 915 -14.16 28.18 20.53
N TRP A 916 -14.99 28.88 19.75
CA TRP A 916 -15.49 28.37 18.48
C TRP A 916 -14.38 28.17 17.44
N VAL A 917 -13.38 29.06 17.35
CA VAL A 917 -12.20 28.84 16.48
C VAL A 917 -11.47 27.55 16.87
N ILE A 918 -11.31 27.27 18.17
CA ILE A 918 -10.65 26.07 18.67
C ILE A 918 -11.50 24.82 18.38
N VAL A 919 -12.81 24.86 18.66
CA VAL A 919 -13.73 23.73 18.49
C VAL A 919 -13.93 23.40 17.01
N MET A 920 -14.12 24.40 16.14
CA MET A 920 -14.17 24.23 14.68
C MET A 920 -12.90 23.56 14.15
N TYR A 921 -11.73 23.94 14.66
CA TYR A 921 -10.47 23.33 14.26
C TYR A 921 -10.36 21.86 14.70
N ILE A 922 -10.75 21.57 15.94
CA ILE A 922 -10.62 20.25 16.58
C ILE A 922 -11.67 19.24 16.10
N SER A 923 -12.85 19.68 15.62
CA SER A 923 -14.02 18.80 15.36
C SER A 923 -13.75 17.59 14.45
N ALA A 924 -12.85 17.71 13.47
CA ALA A 924 -12.48 16.61 12.57
C ALA A 924 -11.48 15.60 13.16
N TYR A 925 -10.77 15.94 14.24
CA TYR A 925 -9.70 15.08 14.78
C TYR A 925 -10.19 13.75 15.38
N PRO A 926 -11.34 13.63 16.07
CA PRO A 926 -11.86 12.34 16.51
C PRO A 926 -11.97 11.32 15.37
N GLU A 927 -12.46 11.74 14.21
CA GLU A 927 -12.54 10.89 13.02
C GLU A 927 -11.14 10.56 12.48
N ILE A 928 -10.29 11.57 12.27
CA ILE A 928 -8.95 11.41 11.69
C ILE A 928 -8.05 10.52 12.57
N ILE A 929 -8.07 10.70 13.89
CA ILE A 929 -7.29 9.90 14.85
C ILE A 929 -7.75 8.44 14.81
N VAL A 930 -9.06 8.19 14.84
CA VAL A 930 -9.60 6.84 14.83
C VAL A 930 -9.39 6.16 13.47
N MET A 931 -9.49 6.90 12.37
CA MET A 931 -9.15 6.44 11.02
C MET A 931 -7.68 6.00 10.95
N ARG A 932 -6.74 6.82 11.44
CA ARG A 932 -5.29 6.51 11.42
C ARG A 932 -4.94 5.35 12.36
N ASN A 933 -5.43 5.36 13.59
CA ASN A 933 -5.20 4.28 14.57
C ASN A 933 -5.83 2.94 14.16
N SER A 934 -6.88 2.95 13.32
CA SER A 934 -7.44 1.72 12.74
C SER A 934 -6.79 1.30 11.41
N ASN A 935 -5.93 2.13 10.81
CA ASN A 935 -5.26 1.90 9.53
C ASN A 935 -3.75 1.62 9.66
N VAL A 936 -3.32 0.95 10.73
CA VAL A 936 -1.91 0.62 11.07
C VAL A 936 -1.33 -0.51 10.17
N TYR A 937 -1.70 -0.52 8.89
CA TYR A 937 -1.35 -1.55 7.92
C TYR A 937 -0.30 -1.15 6.88
N GLU A 938 0.15 0.11 6.87
CA GLU A 938 1.28 0.55 6.03
C GLU A 938 2.40 1.27 6.80
N GLU A 939 2.11 1.95 7.92
CA GLU A 939 3.15 2.70 8.64
C GLU A 939 4.23 1.80 9.27
N ARG A 940 3.90 0.56 9.65
CA ARG A 940 4.90 -0.43 10.11
C ARG A 940 5.68 -1.09 8.98
N SER A 941 5.09 -1.27 7.79
CA SER A 941 5.76 -1.89 6.64
C SER A 941 6.58 -0.90 5.80
N LEU A 942 6.48 0.40 6.07
CA LEU A 942 7.36 1.46 5.54
C LEU A 942 8.65 1.67 6.36
N GLY A 943 8.88 0.89 7.42
CA GLY A 943 10.13 0.91 8.19
C GLY A 943 10.40 2.21 8.96
N ILE A 944 9.41 3.09 9.11
CA ILE A 944 9.54 4.30 9.92
C ILE A 944 9.16 3.93 11.36
N TYR A 945 10.17 4.00 12.25
CA TYR A 945 10.16 3.66 13.68
C TYR A 945 10.32 2.18 14.04
N THR A 946 11.55 1.83 14.44
CA THR A 946 11.93 0.58 15.10
C THR A 946 11.69 0.62 16.62
N THR A 947 11.50 -0.57 17.19
CA THR A 947 11.76 -0.96 18.60
C THR A 947 11.14 -0.13 19.74
N GLN A 948 10.11 -0.70 20.36
CA GLN A 948 10.11 -0.94 21.81
C GLN A 948 9.59 -2.36 22.10
N PRO A 949 10.19 -3.11 23.05
CA PRO A 949 9.68 -4.42 23.45
C PRO A 949 8.45 -4.26 24.35
N GLU A 950 7.32 -4.88 23.99
CA GLU A 950 6.21 -5.03 24.93
C GLU A 950 6.66 -6.01 26.03
N LYS A 951 6.57 -5.61 27.30
CA LYS A 951 6.74 -6.53 28.44
C LYS A 951 5.64 -7.59 28.41
N SER A 952 6.01 -8.86 28.49
CA SER A 952 5.10 -9.95 28.81
C SER A 952 4.69 -9.86 30.28
N GLU A 953 3.41 -10.13 30.55
CA GLU A 953 2.93 -10.44 31.90
C GLU A 953 3.46 -11.83 32.25
N GLU A 954 4.42 -11.92 33.18
CA GLU A 954 4.83 -13.20 33.74
C GLU A 954 4.01 -13.51 35.00
N SER A 955 3.34 -14.66 34.97
CA SER A 955 2.63 -15.23 36.10
C SER A 955 3.62 -15.76 37.13
N ASN A 956 3.47 -15.34 38.39
CA ASN A 956 4.22 -15.89 39.52
C ASN A 956 4.15 -17.42 39.57
N SER A 957 5.31 -18.08 39.55
CA SER A 957 5.51 -19.36 40.23
C SER A 957 6.88 -19.36 40.89
N THR A 958 6.86 -19.24 42.21
CA THR A 958 7.99 -19.43 43.12
C THR A 958 8.65 -20.79 42.93
N LEU A 959 9.98 -20.87 43.06
CA LEU A 959 10.66 -21.79 44.00
C LEU A 959 12.18 -21.52 44.07
N ASP A 960 12.67 -21.55 45.32
CA ASP A 960 14.01 -21.81 45.86
C ASP A 960 15.27 -21.03 45.41
N GLU A 961 15.84 -20.34 46.40
CA GLU A 961 17.23 -19.92 46.50
C GLU A 961 18.17 -21.14 46.71
N SER A 962 19.40 -21.08 46.18
CA SER A 962 20.61 -21.51 46.93
C SER A 962 21.90 -21.27 46.12
N ALA A 963 23.00 -21.20 46.86
CA ALA A 963 24.41 -21.18 46.41
C ALA A 963 24.99 -19.84 45.89
N GLU A 964 25.63 -19.14 46.83
CA GLU A 964 26.98 -18.57 46.67
C GLU A 964 27.92 -19.65 46.04
N GLU A 965 29.06 -19.38 45.40
CA GLU A 965 30.14 -18.46 45.76
C GLU A 965 31.18 -18.49 44.61
N LEU A 966 31.88 -17.39 44.31
CA LEU A 966 33.35 -17.33 44.08
C LEU A 966 33.79 -15.99 43.43
N LEU A 967 34.71 -15.34 44.14
CA LEU A 967 35.42 -14.09 43.88
C LEU A 967 36.57 -14.27 42.83
N PRO A 968 37.29 -13.22 42.33
CA PRO A 968 37.53 -11.94 43.00
C PRO A 968 37.52 -10.64 42.17
N THR A 969 37.68 -9.54 42.93
CA THR A 969 37.70 -8.13 42.57
C THR A 969 39.13 -7.52 42.56
N PHE A 970 39.22 -6.25 42.13
CA PHE A 970 40.36 -5.30 42.22
C PHE A 970 41.59 -5.52 41.28
N GLU A 971 42.38 -4.50 40.85
CA GLU A 971 42.16 -3.06 40.55
C GLU A 971 43.40 -2.50 39.73
N PRO A 972 43.92 -1.23 39.78
CA PRO A 972 44.37 -0.54 38.55
C PRO A 972 45.86 -0.10 38.52
N LEU A 973 46.23 0.68 37.47
CA LEU A 973 47.20 1.81 37.43
C LEU A 973 48.27 1.78 36.31
N LEU A 974 48.37 2.94 35.62
CA LEU A 974 49.54 3.65 35.08
C LEU A 974 50.79 2.88 34.56
N SER A 975 51.21 3.20 33.32
CA SER A 975 52.49 3.93 33.08
C SER A 975 52.68 4.36 31.60
N ARG A 976 53.69 5.21 31.36
CA ARG A 976 54.02 5.94 30.12
C ARG A 976 55.47 5.57 29.71
N PRO A 977 55.88 5.66 28.44
CA PRO A 977 56.76 6.78 28.00
C PRO A 977 56.51 7.24 26.54
N THR A 978 56.35 8.53 26.18
CA THR A 978 57.34 9.63 26.00
C THR A 978 58.44 9.47 24.93
N SER A 979 58.21 10.07 23.75
CA SER A 979 59.12 11.03 23.08
C SER A 979 58.32 11.78 21.98
N GLY A 980 58.62 13.03 21.56
CA GLY A 980 59.52 14.01 22.15
C GLY A 980 60.36 14.77 21.13
N HIS A 981 59.80 15.70 20.35
CA HIS A 981 60.57 16.80 19.73
C HIS A 981 59.71 18.04 19.46
N THR A 982 60.32 19.21 19.63
CA THR A 982 59.69 20.54 19.66
C THR A 982 60.29 21.50 18.64
N LEU A 983 59.44 22.39 18.12
CA LEU A 983 59.70 23.75 17.59
C LEU A 983 58.30 24.29 17.21
N GLY A 984 57.83 25.48 17.59
CA GLY A 984 58.49 26.59 18.26
C GLY A 984 58.02 27.90 17.64
N LEU A 985 56.92 28.47 18.17
CA LEU A 985 56.57 29.91 18.16
C LEU A 985 56.39 30.59 16.76
N GLU A 986 55.59 31.64 16.57
CA GLU A 986 55.22 32.72 17.49
C GLU A 986 53.84 33.32 17.16
N LYS A 987 53.30 34.17 18.05
CA LYS A 987 52.03 34.91 17.87
C LYS A 987 52.31 36.32 17.33
N SER A 988 51.36 36.92 16.61
CA SER A 988 50.95 38.29 16.93
C SER A 988 49.49 38.58 16.54
N ALA A 989 48.90 39.54 17.23
CA ALA A 989 47.54 40.06 17.02
C ALA A 989 47.61 41.55 16.63
N VAL A 990 46.46 42.25 16.73
CA VAL A 990 46.14 43.66 16.37
C VAL A 990 45.30 43.70 15.09
N SER A 991 44.12 44.33 14.94
CA SER A 991 43.11 45.05 15.73
C SER A 991 42.63 46.26 14.91
N ALA A 992 41.37 46.66 15.14
CA ALA A 992 40.78 47.99 14.90
C ALA A 992 40.19 48.39 13.52
N VAL A 993 38.84 48.48 13.52
CA VAL A 993 38.00 49.68 13.25
C VAL A 993 38.10 50.44 11.90
N GLY A 994 36.94 50.66 11.27
CA GLY A 994 36.70 51.75 10.31
C GLY A 994 35.29 51.71 9.69
N ALA A 995 34.54 52.82 9.72
CA ALA A 995 33.15 52.90 9.23
C ALA A 995 32.86 54.21 8.45
N SER A 996 32.07 54.12 7.37
CA SER A 996 31.33 55.23 6.70
C SER A 996 30.60 54.66 5.46
N GLN A 997 29.25 54.64 5.39
CA GLN A 997 28.33 55.71 4.93
C GLN A 997 28.27 55.97 3.40
N ASP A 998 27.06 55.70 2.85
CA ASP A 998 26.31 56.32 1.76
C ASP A 998 26.99 56.92 0.51
N LYS A 999 26.50 56.53 -0.69
CA LYS A 999 25.45 57.30 -1.40
C LYS A 999 24.88 56.61 -2.66
N SER A 1000 23.69 57.08 -3.04
CA SER A 1000 22.84 56.64 -4.14
C SER A 1000 23.29 57.08 -5.53
N GLY A 1001 22.99 56.25 -6.55
CA GLY A 1001 23.01 56.64 -7.96
C GLY A 1001 21.98 55.87 -8.80
N ILE A 1002 20.91 56.55 -9.24
CA ILE A 1002 19.89 56.01 -10.15
C ILE A 1002 20.30 56.33 -11.59
N SER A 1003 20.23 55.35 -12.49
CA SER A 1003 20.23 55.59 -13.94
C SER A 1003 19.29 54.61 -14.66
N THR A 1004 18.78 55.01 -15.82
CA THR A 1004 17.58 54.44 -16.46
C THR A 1004 17.86 53.87 -17.87
N LYS A 1005 16.87 53.15 -18.41
CA LYS A 1005 16.76 52.55 -19.78
C LYS A 1005 17.35 51.13 -19.94
N PRO A 1006 16.88 50.33 -20.93
CA PRO A 1006 15.50 49.87 -21.01
C PRO A 1006 15.36 48.36 -21.27
N ILE A 1007 14.12 47.87 -21.20
CA ILE A 1007 13.72 46.48 -21.48
C ILE A 1007 14.13 46.03 -22.90
N LYS A 1008 15.05 45.05 -23.00
CA LYS A 1008 15.15 44.05 -24.10
C LYS A 1008 16.28 43.03 -23.88
N LYS A 1009 15.97 41.93 -23.15
CA LYS A 1009 16.53 40.55 -23.26
C LYS A 1009 16.29 39.75 -21.96
N ILE A 1010 15.05 39.30 -21.74
CA ILE A 1010 14.74 38.18 -20.83
C ILE A 1010 14.10 37.07 -21.65
N ALA A 1011 14.93 36.36 -22.40
CA ALA A 1011 14.58 35.14 -23.13
C ALA A 1011 15.70 34.08 -23.08
N ALA A 1012 16.80 34.36 -22.38
CA ALA A 1012 18.01 33.53 -22.36
C ALA A 1012 18.51 33.17 -20.94
N ILE A 1013 17.77 33.52 -19.88
CA ILE A 1013 18.05 33.13 -18.49
C ILE A 1013 16.76 32.53 -17.92
N GLY A 1014 16.50 31.26 -18.26
CA GLY A 1014 15.26 30.55 -17.94
C GLY A 1014 15.41 29.05 -17.71
N ARG A 1015 16.64 28.57 -17.43
CA ARG A 1015 16.93 27.14 -17.14
C ARG A 1015 18.09 26.99 -16.16
N ARG A 1016 17.87 27.39 -14.89
CA ARG A 1016 18.61 27.05 -13.63
C ARG A 1016 18.27 28.14 -12.60
N GLY A 1017 17.39 27.85 -11.64
CA GLY A 1017 17.04 28.83 -10.60
C GLY A 1017 15.91 28.42 -9.63
N THR A 1018 14.85 27.78 -10.12
CA THR A 1018 13.64 27.51 -9.30
C THR A 1018 13.71 26.26 -8.44
N SER A 1019 14.54 25.26 -8.78
CA SER A 1019 14.70 24.02 -7.99
C SER A 1019 15.67 24.13 -6.82
N PHE A 1020 16.57 25.11 -6.83
CA PHE A 1020 17.60 25.29 -5.78
C PHE A 1020 17.05 26.13 -4.62
N VAL A 1021 16.42 27.27 -4.94
CA VAL A 1021 15.82 28.18 -3.95
C VAL A 1021 14.73 27.47 -3.13
N GLY A 1022 13.86 26.67 -3.77
CA GLY A 1022 12.83 25.90 -3.05
C GLY A 1022 13.39 24.91 -2.03
N LYS A 1023 14.43 24.15 -2.38
CA LYS A 1023 15.06 23.18 -1.47
C LYS A 1023 15.87 23.84 -0.35
N GLN A 1024 16.55 24.95 -0.64
CA GLN A 1024 17.35 25.66 0.35
C GLN A 1024 16.48 26.45 1.35
N ILE A 1025 15.33 26.96 0.90
CA ILE A 1025 14.28 27.50 1.78
C ILE A 1025 13.66 26.38 2.62
N GLN A 1026 13.29 25.23 2.04
CA GLN A 1026 12.73 24.10 2.79
C GLN A 1026 13.70 23.55 3.85
N SER A 1027 15.00 23.47 3.54
CA SER A 1027 16.08 23.08 4.45
C SER A 1027 16.28 24.10 5.60
N ARG A 1028 16.16 25.40 5.33
CA ARG A 1028 16.22 26.45 6.38
C ARG A 1028 14.93 26.58 7.19
N MET A 1029 13.75 26.31 6.61
CA MET A 1029 12.47 26.37 7.31
C MET A 1029 12.32 25.26 8.36
N ASN A 1030 12.81 24.04 8.09
CA ASN A 1030 12.82 22.97 9.10
C ASN A 1030 13.80 23.24 10.26
N ASN A 1031 14.76 24.14 10.09
CA ASN A 1031 15.75 24.52 11.11
C ASN A 1031 15.52 25.94 11.68
N PHE A 1032 14.36 26.56 11.44
CA PHE A 1032 14.08 27.91 11.95
C PHE A 1032 13.63 27.85 13.41
N GLN A 1033 14.60 27.76 14.32
CA GLN A 1033 14.37 28.03 15.75
C GLN A 1033 14.03 29.52 15.92
N GLY A 1034 12.73 29.81 16.04
CA GLY A 1034 12.23 31.13 16.40
C GLY A 1034 12.70 31.53 17.80
N VAL A 1035 13.30 32.72 17.89
CA VAL A 1035 13.88 33.30 19.12
C VAL A 1035 12.79 33.63 20.14
N GLY A 1036 12.99 33.35 21.44
CA GLY A 1036 12.31 34.17 22.46
C GLY A 1036 11.86 33.60 23.82
N VAL A 1037 12.28 32.43 24.31
CA VAL A 1037 12.20 32.15 25.78
C VAL A 1037 13.43 31.40 26.28
N THR A 1038 14.29 32.11 27.02
CA THR A 1038 15.40 31.51 27.78
C THR A 1038 14.93 31.01 29.14
N ALA A 1039 14.66 29.71 29.27
CA ALA A 1039 14.57 29.05 30.57
C ALA A 1039 14.93 27.56 30.46
N ARG A 1040 16.14 27.18 30.90
CA ARG A 1040 16.37 25.79 31.34
C ARG A 1040 15.64 25.61 32.67
N PRO A 1041 14.73 24.64 32.84
CA PRO A 1041 14.20 24.31 34.15
C PRO A 1041 15.36 23.83 35.03
N ARG A 1042 15.68 24.60 36.08
CA ARG A 1042 16.57 24.12 37.14
C ARG A 1042 15.89 22.92 37.80
N LEU A 1043 16.63 21.82 37.97
CA LEU A 1043 16.26 20.73 38.87
C LEU A 1043 15.90 21.33 40.24
N LYS A 1044 14.63 21.19 40.65
CA LYS A 1044 14.25 21.46 42.04
C LYS A 1044 14.87 20.36 42.90
N ARG A 1045 15.80 20.76 43.77
CA ARG A 1045 16.38 19.94 44.83
C ARG A 1045 15.22 19.38 45.66
N SER A 1046 15.08 18.06 45.74
CA SER A 1046 14.11 17.41 46.61
C SER A 1046 14.42 17.76 48.08
N ALA A 1047 13.36 17.90 48.88
CA ALA A 1047 13.49 18.00 50.32
C ALA A 1047 13.99 16.67 50.90
N ALA A 1048 14.67 16.73 52.05
CA ALA A 1048 15.19 15.55 52.72
C ALA A 1048 14.05 14.62 53.16
N ILE A 1049 14.13 13.35 52.76
CA ILE A 1049 13.31 12.26 53.31
C ILE A 1049 14.13 11.58 54.40
N ASN A 1050 13.46 11.27 55.52
CA ASN A 1050 14.09 10.83 56.76
C ASN A 1050 14.19 9.30 56.80
N PHE A 1051 15.40 8.76 57.00
CA PHE A 1051 15.68 7.32 56.92
C PHE A 1051 15.48 6.62 58.28
N ASN A 1052 14.25 6.52 58.80
CA ASN A 1052 14.04 5.88 60.10
C ASN A 1052 12.65 5.27 60.38
N ASP A 1053 11.92 4.82 59.35
CA ASP A 1053 10.71 3.99 59.55
C ASP A 1053 10.61 2.91 58.45
N PRO A 1054 10.59 1.59 58.77
CA PRO A 1054 10.58 0.53 57.76
C PRO A 1054 9.18 0.09 57.28
N ASN A 1055 8.08 0.63 57.82
CA ASN A 1055 6.75 0.01 57.70
C ASN A 1055 5.67 0.80 56.91
N GLU A 1056 5.97 1.95 56.29
CA GLU A 1056 5.00 2.69 55.45
C GLU A 1056 5.48 2.89 54.00
N ALA A 1057 5.42 1.84 53.18
CA ALA A 1057 5.61 1.96 51.73
C ALA A 1057 4.95 0.83 50.90
N SER A 1058 3.71 0.45 51.23
CA SER A 1058 2.95 -0.54 50.45
C SER A 1058 1.59 -0.03 49.95
N GLU A 1059 1.57 1.12 49.27
CA GLU A 1059 0.57 1.42 48.22
C GLU A 1059 0.90 2.72 47.45
N SER A 1060 0.48 2.79 46.18
CA SER A 1060 0.34 4.01 45.37
C SER A 1060 1.58 4.77 44.83
N THR A 1061 2.61 4.10 44.28
CA THR A 1061 3.36 4.72 43.16
C THR A 1061 3.94 3.72 42.14
N SER A 1062 3.21 3.48 41.04
CA SER A 1062 3.79 2.90 39.82
C SER A 1062 3.22 3.53 38.54
N THR A 1063 4.14 3.78 37.59
CA THR A 1063 3.93 4.20 36.19
C THR A 1063 3.11 5.48 35.92
N PHE A 1064 3.82 6.62 35.82
CA PHE A 1064 3.38 7.74 34.96
C PHE A 1064 4.49 8.37 34.11
N GLU A 1065 5.64 7.71 33.95
CA GLU A 1065 6.66 8.08 32.96
C GLU A 1065 6.95 6.86 32.07
N GLY A 1066 6.76 6.99 30.75
CA GLY A 1066 6.99 5.87 29.82
C GLY A 1066 6.15 5.81 28.54
N HIS A 1067 5.14 6.67 28.35
CA HIS A 1067 4.36 6.73 27.10
C HIS A 1067 4.19 8.17 26.59
N VAL A 1068 5.18 8.67 25.85
CA VAL A 1068 4.90 9.71 24.83
C VAL A 1068 4.12 9.01 23.72
N SER A 1069 2.79 9.07 23.82
CA SER A 1069 1.89 8.33 22.94
C SER A 1069 2.19 8.62 21.46
N LEU A 1070 2.22 7.56 20.64
CA LEU A 1070 2.37 7.64 19.18
C LEU A 1070 1.32 8.57 18.55
N VAL A 1071 0.15 8.70 19.19
CA VAL A 1071 -0.92 9.65 18.83
C VAL A 1071 -0.48 11.10 19.02
N SER A 1072 0.26 11.42 20.09
CA SER A 1072 0.77 12.77 20.39
C SER A 1072 1.80 13.24 19.34
N GLN A 1073 2.71 12.34 18.93
CA GLN A 1073 3.71 12.65 17.90
C GLN A 1073 3.07 12.86 16.52
N HIS A 1074 2.07 12.06 16.15
CA HIS A 1074 1.30 12.23 14.91
C HIS A 1074 0.43 13.49 14.94
N LEU A 1075 -0.25 13.78 16.05
CA LEU A 1075 -0.98 15.03 16.27
C LEU A 1075 -0.07 16.24 16.01
N ARG A 1076 1.12 16.27 16.63
CA ARG A 1076 2.09 17.37 16.49
C ARG A 1076 2.54 17.56 15.03
N GLY A 1077 2.77 16.47 14.29
CA GLY A 1077 3.11 16.53 12.87
C GLY A 1077 1.99 17.10 11.99
N GLN A 1078 0.74 16.67 12.22
CA GLN A 1078 -0.43 17.20 11.49
C GLN A 1078 -0.71 18.67 11.84
N LEU A 1079 -0.83 18.99 13.14
CA LEU A 1079 -1.02 20.35 13.65
C LEU A 1079 -0.01 21.31 13.02
N SER A 1080 1.28 20.94 12.95
CA SER A 1080 2.31 21.77 12.33
C SER A 1080 2.07 22.07 10.85
N HIS A 1081 1.55 21.12 10.07
CA HIS A 1081 1.34 21.28 8.62
C HIS A 1081 0.01 22.00 8.29
N ASP A 1082 -0.98 21.87 9.15
CA ASP A 1082 -2.30 22.46 8.99
C ASP A 1082 -2.29 23.93 9.48
N ILE A 1083 -1.72 24.20 10.66
CA ILE A 1083 -1.55 25.56 11.21
C ILE A 1083 -0.69 26.43 10.28
N TRP A 1084 0.37 25.89 9.67
CA TRP A 1084 1.22 26.67 8.75
C TRP A 1084 0.44 27.21 7.54
N ALA A 1085 -0.49 26.42 6.99
CA ALA A 1085 -1.32 26.86 5.87
C ALA A 1085 -2.34 27.94 6.28
N ILE A 1086 -2.92 27.83 7.49
CA ILE A 1086 -3.80 28.86 8.06
C ILE A 1086 -3.02 30.16 8.27
N ALA A 1087 -1.84 30.09 8.89
CA ALA A 1087 -0.99 31.25 9.15
C ALA A 1087 -0.49 31.92 7.85
N PHE A 1088 -0.12 31.14 6.84
CA PHE A 1088 0.30 31.67 5.53
C PHE A 1088 -0.86 32.35 4.80
N SER A 1089 -2.06 31.75 4.81
CA SER A 1089 -3.26 32.38 4.22
C SER A 1089 -3.70 33.62 4.97
N LEU A 1090 -3.59 33.65 6.31
CA LEU A 1090 -3.83 34.85 7.12
C LEU A 1090 -2.88 35.98 6.74
N PHE A 1091 -1.59 35.68 6.57
CA PHE A 1091 -0.59 36.65 6.11
C PHE A 1091 -0.91 37.20 4.71
N LEU A 1092 -1.28 36.33 3.76
CA LEU A 1092 -1.65 36.77 2.40
C LEU A 1092 -2.94 37.61 2.39
N ILE A 1093 -3.99 37.18 3.10
CA ILE A 1093 -5.28 37.88 3.12
C ILE A 1093 -5.14 39.23 3.84
N THR A 1094 -4.45 39.31 4.97
CA THR A 1094 -4.20 40.59 5.65
C THR A 1094 -3.38 41.57 4.78
N LEU A 1095 -2.41 41.07 4.00
CA LEU A 1095 -1.65 41.89 3.04
C LEU A 1095 -2.53 42.41 1.89
N ILE A 1096 -3.45 41.61 1.37
CA ILE A 1096 -4.37 42.01 0.29
C ILE A 1096 -5.46 42.97 0.80
N GLU A 1097 -6.03 42.71 1.99
CA GLU A 1097 -7.11 43.48 2.61
C GLU A 1097 -6.61 44.68 3.44
N THR A 1098 -5.31 45.02 3.39
CA THR A 1098 -4.71 46.10 4.20
C THR A 1098 -5.44 47.44 4.04
N SER A 1099 -5.94 47.78 2.85
CA SER A 1099 -6.73 49.00 2.62
C SER A 1099 -8.06 48.99 3.38
N HIS A 1100 -8.79 47.87 3.38
CA HIS A 1100 -10.03 47.73 4.15
C HIS A 1100 -9.76 47.75 5.66
N SER A 1101 -8.69 47.11 6.12
CA SER A 1101 -8.26 47.15 7.53
C SER A 1101 -7.88 48.54 8.04
N ILE A 1102 -7.33 49.40 7.18
CA ILE A 1102 -7.05 50.81 7.52
C ILE A 1102 -8.34 51.64 7.53
N ALA A 1103 -9.28 51.37 6.63
CA ALA A 1103 -10.53 52.11 6.51
C ALA A 1103 -11.57 51.76 7.61
N ASP A 1104 -11.75 50.48 7.93
CA ASP A 1104 -12.59 49.99 9.03
C ASP A 1104 -11.85 48.89 9.82
N PRO A 1105 -11.04 49.27 10.84
CA PRO A 1105 -10.30 48.32 11.66
C PRO A 1105 -11.19 47.49 12.62
N ARG A 1106 -12.49 47.81 12.74
CA ARG A 1106 -13.42 47.02 13.58
C ARG A 1106 -13.96 45.83 12.82
N SER A 1107 -14.46 46.04 11.60
CA SER A 1107 -14.96 44.95 10.75
C SER A 1107 -13.81 44.15 10.13
N TYR A 1108 -12.77 44.81 9.62
CA TYR A 1108 -11.63 44.17 8.95
C TYR A 1108 -10.44 43.95 9.89
N SER A 1109 -10.71 43.31 11.02
CA SER A 1109 -9.70 42.95 12.03
C SER A 1109 -8.96 41.65 11.70
N VAL A 1110 -7.72 41.51 12.19
CA VAL A 1110 -6.91 40.28 12.04
C VAL A 1110 -7.61 39.06 12.63
N PHE A 1111 -8.38 39.23 13.72
CA PHE A 1111 -9.16 38.15 14.30
C PHE A 1111 -10.31 37.71 13.40
N ASN A 1112 -11.04 38.65 12.78
CA ASN A 1112 -12.15 38.31 11.88
C ASN A 1112 -11.64 37.57 10.63
N PHE A 1113 -10.48 37.97 10.08
CA PHE A 1113 -9.83 37.19 9.02
C PHE A 1113 -9.44 35.77 9.49
N LEU A 1114 -8.85 35.64 10.68
CA LEU A 1114 -8.49 34.33 11.24
C LEU A 1114 -9.73 33.43 11.44
N PHE A 1115 -10.81 33.96 12.02
CA PHE A 1115 -12.06 33.26 12.24
C PHE A 1115 -12.61 32.70 10.92
N GLU A 1116 -12.71 33.56 9.91
CA GLU A 1116 -13.25 33.21 8.60
C GLU A 1116 -12.38 32.17 7.88
N ILE A 1117 -11.04 32.36 7.89
CA ILE A 1117 -10.07 31.41 7.29
C ILE A 1117 -10.15 30.04 7.97
N VAL A 1118 -10.24 30.00 9.30
CA VAL A 1118 -10.40 28.74 10.04
C VAL A 1118 -11.72 28.08 9.64
N SER A 1119 -12.83 28.79 9.68
CA SER A 1119 -14.16 28.26 9.34
C SER A 1119 -14.23 27.61 7.95
N GLY A 1120 -13.64 28.26 6.93
CA GLY A 1120 -13.60 27.67 5.58
C GLY A 1120 -12.54 26.58 5.42
N TYR A 1121 -11.41 26.65 6.12
CA TYR A 1121 -10.43 25.56 6.15
C TYR A 1121 -10.95 24.33 6.91
N THR A 1122 -11.84 24.50 7.88
CA THR A 1122 -12.47 23.39 8.59
C THR A 1122 -13.70 22.86 7.86
N ASN A 1123 -14.17 23.57 6.83
CA ASN A 1123 -15.41 23.35 6.08
C ASN A 1123 -16.64 23.32 7.00
N ILE A 1124 -16.80 24.37 7.82
CA ILE A 1124 -17.93 24.52 8.74
C ILE A 1124 -18.89 25.63 8.29
N GLY A 1125 -18.36 26.78 7.84
CA GLY A 1125 -19.17 27.82 7.22
C GLY A 1125 -19.83 28.82 8.16
N LEU A 1126 -19.46 28.78 9.44
CA LEU A 1126 -19.78 29.86 10.37
C LEU A 1126 -18.99 31.12 10.01
N SER A 1127 -19.62 32.29 9.98
CA SER A 1127 -18.97 33.54 9.53
C SER A 1127 -19.24 34.69 10.51
N MET A 1128 -18.30 35.63 10.62
CA MET A 1128 -18.50 36.87 11.38
C MET A 1128 -19.55 37.80 10.76
N GLY A 1129 -19.75 37.69 9.43
CA GLY A 1129 -20.62 38.55 8.63
C GLY A 1129 -20.09 39.96 8.45
N LEU A 1130 -20.85 40.80 7.74
CA LEU A 1130 -20.64 42.25 7.68
C LEU A 1130 -21.90 43.00 8.14
N PRO A 1131 -21.75 44.15 8.83
CA PRO A 1131 -22.89 44.99 9.17
C PRO A 1131 -23.69 45.39 7.92
N ASN A 1132 -25.01 45.21 7.97
CA ASN A 1132 -25.97 45.52 6.89
C ASN A 1132 -25.93 44.60 5.65
N TYR A 1133 -25.22 43.47 5.69
CA TYR A 1133 -25.17 42.50 4.59
C TYR A 1133 -25.52 41.08 5.07
N SER A 1134 -26.22 40.30 4.24
CA SER A 1134 -26.67 38.93 4.55
C SER A 1134 -25.70 37.85 4.05
N PHE A 1135 -24.52 38.24 3.55
CA PHE A 1135 -23.47 37.36 3.07
C PHE A 1135 -22.31 37.23 4.07
N SER A 1136 -21.52 36.17 3.93
CA SER A 1136 -20.38 35.89 4.81
C SER A 1136 -19.31 36.98 4.73
N PHE A 1137 -18.45 37.13 5.74
CA PHE A 1137 -17.44 38.21 5.77
C PHE A 1137 -16.54 38.21 4.53
N VAL A 1138 -16.25 37.05 3.93
CA VAL A 1138 -15.55 36.91 2.63
C VAL A 1138 -16.21 37.67 1.46
N GLY A 1139 -17.52 37.92 1.50
CA GLY A 1139 -18.24 38.63 0.43
C GLY A 1139 -17.70 40.04 0.16
N GLY A 1140 -17.29 40.75 1.21
CA GLY A 1140 -16.68 42.08 1.15
C GLY A 1140 -15.16 42.10 0.98
N TRP A 1141 -14.52 40.98 0.68
CA TRP A 1141 -13.07 40.91 0.41
C TRP A 1141 -12.76 41.13 -1.08
N TYR A 1142 -11.51 41.50 -1.39
CA TYR A 1142 -11.02 41.54 -2.76
C TYR A 1142 -10.94 40.15 -3.40
N THR A 1143 -10.97 40.14 -4.74
CA THR A 1143 -10.90 38.95 -5.58
C THR A 1143 -9.70 38.05 -5.27
N GLY A 1144 -8.54 38.63 -4.91
CA GLY A 1144 -7.34 37.88 -4.52
C GLY A 1144 -7.56 37.05 -3.25
N SER A 1145 -8.14 37.64 -2.22
CA SER A 1145 -8.45 36.98 -0.94
C SER A 1145 -9.51 35.90 -1.11
N LYS A 1146 -10.54 36.15 -1.94
CA LYS A 1146 -11.54 35.14 -2.34
C LYS A 1146 -10.89 33.91 -2.99
N LEU A 1147 -9.88 34.09 -3.84
CA LEU A 1147 -9.12 32.98 -4.45
C LEU A 1147 -8.23 32.22 -3.46
N VAL A 1148 -7.54 32.91 -2.54
CA VAL A 1148 -6.81 32.25 -1.44
C VAL A 1148 -7.76 31.41 -0.59
N MET A 1149 -8.94 31.93 -0.31
CA MET A 1149 -9.96 31.25 0.49
C MET A 1149 -10.55 30.01 -0.22
N ILE A 1150 -10.77 30.05 -1.54
CA ILE A 1150 -11.12 28.87 -2.36
C ILE A 1150 -10.07 27.75 -2.23
N ILE A 1151 -8.77 28.10 -2.25
CA ILE A 1151 -7.68 27.13 -2.07
C ILE A 1151 -7.72 26.54 -0.66
N MET A 1152 -8.02 27.35 0.37
CA MET A 1152 -8.14 26.87 1.75
C MET A 1152 -9.34 25.95 1.96
N MET A 1153 -10.50 26.23 1.37
CA MET A 1153 -11.67 25.34 1.42
C MET A 1153 -11.36 23.98 0.78
N ILE A 1154 -10.69 23.96 -0.38
CA ILE A 1154 -10.28 22.72 -1.06
C ILE A 1154 -9.20 21.98 -0.25
N ARG A 1155 -8.20 22.68 0.31
CA ARG A 1155 -7.17 22.04 1.15
C ARG A 1155 -7.77 21.44 2.43
N GLY A 1156 -8.64 22.18 3.10
CA GLY A 1156 -9.42 21.77 4.26
C GLY A 1156 -10.14 20.46 4.02
N ARG A 1157 -10.86 20.38 2.89
CA ARG A 1157 -11.66 19.22 2.48
C ARG A 1157 -10.85 17.92 2.35
N HIS A 1158 -9.53 18.02 2.14
CA HIS A 1158 -8.64 16.88 1.94
C HIS A 1158 -7.78 16.56 3.18
N ARG A 1159 -7.85 17.35 4.28
CA ARG A 1159 -6.96 17.21 5.46
C ARG A 1159 -7.05 15.85 6.18
N GLY A 1160 -8.20 15.19 6.09
CA GLY A 1160 -8.44 13.87 6.68
C GLY A 1160 -8.05 12.68 5.81
N LEU A 1161 -7.83 12.85 4.50
CA LEU A 1161 -7.58 11.74 3.59
C LEU A 1161 -6.17 11.15 3.79
N PRO A 1162 -6.03 9.81 3.83
CA PRO A 1162 -4.72 9.18 3.97
C PRO A 1162 -3.89 9.37 2.69
N VAL A 1163 -2.61 9.71 2.87
CA VAL A 1163 -1.64 9.86 1.77
C VAL A 1163 -1.29 8.49 1.17
N ALA A 1164 -1.31 7.45 2.00
CA ALA A 1164 -1.17 6.05 1.59
C ALA A 1164 -2.53 5.43 1.26
N LEU A 1165 -2.57 4.49 0.32
CA LEU A 1165 -3.82 3.90 -0.18
C LEU A 1165 -4.37 2.88 0.82
N ASP A 1166 -5.45 3.27 1.53
CA ASP A 1166 -6.23 2.35 2.36
C ASP A 1166 -6.62 1.09 1.56
N HIS A 1167 -6.59 -0.10 2.19
CA HIS A 1167 -7.10 -1.34 1.60
C HIS A 1167 -8.57 -1.25 1.17
N ALA A 1168 -9.36 -0.35 1.77
CA ALA A 1168 -10.69 0.04 1.31
C ALA A 1168 -10.71 0.51 -0.17
N VAL A 1169 -9.64 1.21 -0.59
CA VAL A 1169 -9.49 1.92 -1.88
C VAL A 1169 -8.51 1.22 -2.83
N LYS A 1170 -7.56 0.44 -2.32
CA LYS A 1170 -6.66 -0.39 -3.14
C LYS A 1170 -7.45 -1.35 -4.03
N LEU A 1171 -7.10 -1.35 -5.31
CA LEU A 1171 -7.63 -2.34 -6.25
C LEU A 1171 -7.14 -3.75 -5.87
N PRO A 1172 -8.01 -4.79 -5.90
CA PRO A 1172 -7.63 -6.17 -5.65
C PRO A 1172 -6.62 -6.75 -6.67
N GLY A 1173 -5.32 -6.52 -6.47
CA GLY A 1173 -4.22 -7.14 -7.22
C GLY A 1173 -3.60 -8.37 -6.53
N TRP A 1174 -2.71 -9.09 -7.23
CA TRP A 1174 -1.88 -10.16 -6.63
C TRP A 1174 -0.78 -9.58 -5.73
N ASP A 1175 -0.27 -8.38 -6.04
CA ASP A 1175 0.75 -7.66 -5.24
C ASP A 1175 0.33 -7.45 -3.77
N ASN A 1176 -0.96 -7.22 -3.51
CA ASN A 1176 -1.47 -7.05 -2.16
C ASN A 1176 -1.43 -8.36 -1.37
N VAL A 1177 -1.60 -9.51 -2.04
CA VAL A 1177 -1.51 -10.84 -1.41
C VAL A 1177 -0.05 -11.21 -1.17
N ARG A 1178 0.85 -10.90 -2.12
CA ARG A 1178 2.30 -11.11 -1.94
C ARG A 1178 2.82 -10.31 -0.75
N LYS A 1179 2.50 -9.01 -0.68
CA LYS A 1179 2.85 -8.15 0.46
C LYS A 1179 2.22 -8.57 1.78
N GLN A 1180 1.01 -9.13 1.77
CA GLN A 1180 0.39 -9.67 2.99
C GLN A 1180 1.09 -10.95 3.47
N ASN A 1181 1.57 -11.80 2.56
CA ASN A 1181 2.36 -12.99 2.91
C ASN A 1181 3.78 -12.60 3.37
N GLU A 1182 4.45 -11.67 2.68
CA GLU A 1182 5.73 -11.07 3.08
C GLU A 1182 5.65 -10.48 4.51
N ASP A 1183 4.63 -9.65 4.78
CA ASP A 1183 4.37 -9.04 6.11
C ASP A 1183 3.88 -10.07 7.15
N ALA A 1184 3.41 -11.25 6.75
CA ALA A 1184 3.10 -12.37 7.65
C ALA A 1184 4.35 -13.15 8.03
N GLU A 1185 5.22 -13.40 7.06
CA GLU A 1185 6.47 -14.12 7.21
C GLU A 1185 7.45 -13.34 8.09
N ILE A 1186 7.57 -12.03 7.89
CA ILE A 1186 8.28 -11.10 8.78
C ILE A 1186 7.74 -11.17 10.21
N ARG A 1187 6.41 -11.25 10.39
CA ARG A 1187 5.83 -11.41 11.75
C ARG A 1187 6.02 -12.80 12.33
N ARG A 1188 6.14 -13.85 11.52
CA ARG A 1188 6.46 -15.20 12.02
C ARG A 1188 7.92 -15.34 12.41
N THR A 1189 8.85 -14.74 11.67
CA THR A 1189 10.26 -14.73 12.08
C THR A 1189 10.44 -13.93 13.37
N LEU A 1190 9.78 -12.78 13.51
CA LEU A 1190 9.74 -12.01 14.76
C LEU A 1190 9.03 -12.76 15.91
N SER A 1191 7.92 -13.45 15.65
CA SER A 1191 7.18 -14.23 16.66
C SER A 1191 7.96 -15.46 17.11
N LYS A 1192 8.55 -16.22 16.17
CA LYS A 1192 9.42 -17.36 16.48
C LYS A 1192 10.62 -16.91 17.32
N SER A 1193 11.29 -15.82 16.93
CA SER A 1193 12.39 -15.25 17.72
C SER A 1193 11.99 -14.93 19.17
N ARG A 1194 10.72 -14.57 19.40
CA ARG A 1194 10.15 -14.35 20.73
C ARG A 1194 9.86 -15.65 21.49
N THR A 1195 9.41 -16.72 20.81
CA THR A 1195 9.17 -18.04 21.43
C THR A 1195 10.46 -18.80 21.72
N THR A 1196 11.53 -18.57 20.95
CA THR A 1196 12.88 -19.16 21.19
C THR A 1196 13.66 -18.46 22.31
N LEU A 1197 13.07 -17.44 22.96
CA LEU A 1197 13.64 -16.76 24.14
C LEU A 1197 12.91 -17.13 25.46
N GLN A 1198 12.02 -18.13 25.43
CA GLN A 1198 11.33 -18.68 26.62
C GLN A 1198 11.48 -20.22 26.72
N PHE A 1199 12.53 -20.78 26.12
CA PHE A 1199 12.94 -22.18 26.21
C PHE A 1199 14.45 -22.29 26.35
#